data_AF-A0A9P5PLQ5-F1
#
_entry.id   AF-A0A9P5PLQ5-F1
#
_cell.length_a   1.000
_cell.length_b   1.000
_cell.length_c   1.000
_cell.angle_alpha   90.00
_cell.angle_beta   90.00
_cell.angle_gamma   90.00
#
_symmetry.space_group_name_H-M   'P 1'
#
loop_
_entity.id
_entity.type
_entity.pdbx_description
1 polymer ?
#
loop_
_entity_poly.entity_id
_entity_poly.type
_entity_poly.pdbx_seq_one_letter_code
_entity_poly.pdbx_strand_id
1 'polypeptide(L)'
;HIQATLLDIEWSVRSISLDLDSITRPEVSEVVQEARDFVKLLDESLKSWRSCFPDDGPLKIDNSMCLFQSILPVALVAYTVALVQRIFHGAGQRAASFTLRAMKIFGHALTKFTGGPTTEQENVLGQIPQTISAAEKHLNLDVPTVLYAVCPSCSFLHKATYPHGFRVPVYPETCSHHPAPFRPVCGTSLMRNGHPIKVFEYYSFFEWFGRLIAFPGVEQYGDRFCEEISDTPLTPEDKCRPSDGRFYREMKDMEGQLFVADRGGEGRWFFKLHADFFRIEGNRIGGQSSSTGVMSITCLNLPPEMREDSAFTLIPGIIQGHFEPDAKEAQHQHFIRPIVDELFIGYTRGVQFFGTYDTYVGDPTNHVPYDRVHKLALGCVVMDFKASRPFCGLSDVMSRTYCVYCKVWHRFYMLRTDCGDWACVDDDRLREGSAKWQSAQTSAERGHILDLYGSRYSPLWILPYWRPSYQVAVDAMHIFFLILLQRFFRDQRALGLGKKQDQFVEPHIAFRYPFEPPPDVSLLSTETEVEETADPLSHLSKTMNFKSAAQVGDIHRTLCRPIKDNTAAARTKLLGDLLRVCTANALKFVCVDLNRLPSGTVTRQDLAQALIEWRMEKPLPPLTRVPVDSSAVRARIHQAIREIIIPSWVSKPPHDVGLPRAGNLKADAWQTLFEIYVPLALLSIWQPDSPISVESTTSMASALDTAMHLTCATLMMTKETLTSRYREQFRHSLGKHIDGLKECFPGFELPSHHLAFHIYDFMDRFSNVRNWWCFPGEQLIGKLRRIPINHKIGQFEKTLLHSFNKGSAFRQWLMRDDCPELLKSVARLLDKAFTTSPDGLDTEADDESDGERDDIGQRDISNVTAEMIPELVSISGARFLSRIEAPRGFYTIPSAQGAGNSYVTFYPDGDRSCEWVAGRIHYISEHNGKTQLAIRRSITLPHGSPDPFKAYWADGFQAKLVSTEFSAQLELVEIGWIRGHSARWDLGAENAVVVLDISKVSHRRGFSERFSSRLQD
;
A
#
# COMPACT_ATOMS: atom_id res chain seq x y z
N HIS A 1 -26.27 2.14 -37.88
CA HIS A 1 -26.31 3.37 -38.68
C HIS A 1 -26.54 4.62 -37.83
N ILE A 2 -27.64 4.74 -37.08
CA ILE A 2 -27.93 5.92 -36.24
C ILE A 2 -26.78 6.24 -35.27
N GLN A 3 -26.26 5.23 -34.56
CA GLN A 3 -25.11 5.39 -33.67
C GLN A 3 -23.87 5.97 -34.36
N ALA A 4 -23.46 5.39 -35.48
CA ALA A 4 -22.32 5.88 -36.27
C ALA A 4 -22.52 7.33 -36.72
N THR A 5 -23.73 7.67 -37.19
CA THR A 5 -24.07 9.04 -37.60
C THR A 5 -24.01 10.01 -36.43
N LEU A 6 -24.55 9.65 -35.25
CA LEU A 6 -24.49 10.51 -34.07
C LEU A 6 -23.05 10.72 -33.60
N LEU A 7 -22.22 9.68 -33.62
CA LEU A 7 -20.80 9.76 -33.28
C LEU A 7 -20.01 10.66 -34.24
N ASP A 8 -20.23 10.54 -35.55
CA ASP A 8 -19.57 11.38 -36.56
C ASP A 8 -19.96 12.85 -36.39
N ILE A 9 -21.23 13.13 -36.08
CA ILE A 9 -21.71 14.49 -35.80
C ILE A 9 -21.09 15.02 -34.51
N GLU A 10 -21.03 14.23 -33.43
CA GLU A 10 -20.39 14.64 -32.17
C GLU A 10 -18.91 14.97 -32.35
N TRP A 11 -18.18 14.15 -33.10
CA TRP A 11 -16.77 14.39 -33.40
C TRP A 11 -16.59 15.67 -34.23
N SER A 12 -17.43 15.85 -35.26
CA SER A 12 -17.43 17.05 -36.10
C SER A 12 -17.75 18.31 -35.29
N VAL A 13 -18.77 18.27 -34.44
CA VAL A 13 -19.18 19.36 -33.54
C VAL A 13 -18.04 19.72 -32.58
N ARG A 14 -17.37 18.72 -32.00
CA ARG A 14 -16.23 18.93 -31.11
C ARG A 14 -15.03 19.54 -31.83
N SER A 15 -14.69 19.04 -33.03
CA SER A 15 -13.61 19.58 -33.87
C SER A 15 -13.87 21.04 -34.24
N ILE A 16 -15.08 21.34 -34.74
CA ILE A 16 -15.47 22.71 -35.12
C ILE A 16 -15.41 23.64 -33.90
N SER A 17 -15.86 23.18 -32.74
CA SER A 17 -15.80 23.97 -31.49
C SER A 17 -14.36 24.30 -31.09
N LEU A 18 -13.43 23.33 -31.19
CA LEU A 18 -12.01 23.55 -30.93
C LEU A 18 -11.38 24.53 -31.93
N ASP A 19 -11.72 24.41 -33.21
CA ASP A 19 -11.24 25.31 -34.26
C ASP A 19 -11.72 26.74 -34.02
N LEU A 20 -13.00 26.92 -33.68
CA LEU A 20 -13.57 28.23 -33.33
C LEU A 20 -12.89 28.84 -32.10
N ASP A 21 -12.49 28.04 -31.12
CA ASP A 21 -11.80 28.50 -29.92
C ASP A 21 -10.34 28.91 -30.16
N SER A 22 -9.74 28.46 -31.27
CA SER A 22 -8.41 28.89 -31.71
C SER A 22 -8.42 30.27 -32.36
N ILE A 23 -9.59 30.76 -32.80
CA ILE A 23 -9.74 32.05 -33.48
C ILE A 23 -9.89 33.16 -32.44
N THR A 24 -8.82 33.92 -32.19
CA THR A 24 -8.78 35.02 -31.21
C THR A 24 -8.79 36.42 -31.86
N ARG A 25 -9.01 36.50 -33.16
CA ARG A 25 -8.94 37.75 -33.93
C ARG A 25 -10.19 38.60 -33.69
N PRO A 26 -10.06 39.87 -33.24
CA PRO A 26 -11.22 40.72 -32.95
C PRO A 26 -12.12 40.97 -34.16
N GLU A 27 -11.53 41.01 -35.37
CA GLU A 27 -12.22 41.40 -36.60
C GLU A 27 -13.26 40.38 -37.08
N VAL A 28 -13.20 39.15 -36.58
CA VAL A 28 -14.12 38.05 -36.93
C VAL A 28 -15.00 37.62 -35.75
N SER A 29 -15.02 38.41 -34.67
CA SER A 29 -15.70 38.05 -33.42
C SER A 29 -17.21 37.81 -33.59
N GLU A 30 -17.91 38.60 -34.41
CA GLU A 30 -19.34 38.41 -34.70
C GLU A 30 -19.60 37.10 -35.46
N VAL A 31 -18.82 36.81 -36.51
CA VAL A 31 -18.95 35.59 -37.32
C VAL A 31 -18.61 34.34 -36.50
N VAL A 32 -17.58 34.42 -35.64
CA VAL A 32 -17.23 33.34 -34.71
C VAL A 32 -18.35 33.11 -33.70
N GLN A 33 -19.05 34.17 -33.26
CA GLN A 33 -20.18 34.04 -32.36
C GLN A 33 -21.40 33.39 -33.04
N GLU A 34 -21.71 33.74 -34.28
CA GLU A 34 -22.77 33.07 -35.06
C GLU A 34 -22.48 31.58 -35.26
N ALA A 35 -21.24 31.23 -35.58
CA ALA A 35 -20.82 29.83 -35.71
C ALA A 35 -20.95 29.07 -34.37
N ARG A 36 -20.61 29.71 -33.25
CA ARG A 36 -20.81 29.15 -31.90
C ARG A 36 -22.29 28.92 -31.58
N ASP A 37 -23.16 29.84 -31.99
CA ASP A 37 -24.60 29.70 -31.79
C ASP A 37 -25.20 28.57 -32.65
N PHE A 38 -24.64 28.31 -33.83
CA PHE A 38 -25.03 27.15 -34.64
C PHE A 38 -24.53 25.82 -34.04
N VAL A 39 -23.29 25.79 -33.57
CA VAL A 39 -22.73 24.65 -32.81
C VAL A 39 -23.57 24.35 -31.57
N LYS A 40 -24.12 25.38 -30.90
CA LYS A 40 -25.07 25.22 -29.78
C LYS A 40 -26.31 24.45 -30.17
N LEU A 41 -26.98 24.88 -31.25
CA LEU A 41 -28.20 24.25 -31.74
C LEU A 41 -27.96 22.78 -32.10
N LEU A 42 -26.79 22.49 -32.69
CA LEU A 42 -26.36 21.12 -32.98
C LEU A 42 -26.14 20.31 -31.69
N ASP A 43 -25.47 20.87 -30.68
CA ASP A 43 -25.21 20.19 -29.40
C ASP A 43 -26.52 19.93 -28.61
N GLU A 44 -27.46 20.88 -28.60
CA GLU A 44 -28.79 20.71 -28.01
C GLU A 44 -29.59 19.62 -28.74
N SER A 45 -29.53 19.62 -30.08
CA SER A 45 -30.15 18.58 -30.90
C SER A 45 -29.50 17.22 -30.64
N LEU A 46 -28.17 17.14 -30.60
CA LEU A 46 -27.41 15.93 -30.26
C LEU A 46 -27.81 15.39 -28.90
N LYS A 47 -27.94 16.24 -27.87
CA LYS A 47 -28.43 15.84 -26.54
C LYS A 47 -29.83 15.24 -26.59
N SER A 48 -30.73 15.85 -27.38
CA SER A 48 -32.08 15.31 -27.59
C SER A 48 -32.05 13.97 -28.35
N TRP A 49 -31.17 13.82 -29.34
CA TRP A 49 -31.03 12.55 -30.05
C TRP A 49 -30.42 11.47 -29.15
N ARG A 50 -29.43 11.82 -28.32
CA ARG A 50 -28.81 10.90 -27.35
C ARG A 50 -29.74 10.48 -26.23
N SER A 51 -30.75 11.27 -25.88
CA SER A 51 -31.78 10.84 -24.92
C SER A 51 -32.71 9.78 -25.53
N CYS A 52 -33.00 9.86 -26.83
CA CYS A 52 -33.78 8.86 -27.57
C CYS A 52 -32.96 7.64 -28.00
N PHE A 53 -31.67 7.82 -28.29
CA PHE A 53 -30.73 6.79 -28.76
C PHE A 53 -29.43 6.84 -27.92
N PRO A 54 -29.47 6.28 -26.70
CA PRO A 54 -28.30 6.27 -25.80
C PRO A 54 -27.12 5.53 -26.43
N ASP A 55 -25.91 6.02 -26.18
CA ASP A 55 -24.66 5.33 -26.55
C ASP A 55 -24.38 4.14 -25.64
N ASP A 56 -24.49 2.94 -26.20
CA ASP A 56 -24.19 1.65 -25.57
C ASP A 56 -22.80 1.10 -25.97
N GLY A 57 -22.12 1.73 -26.93
CA GLY A 57 -20.78 1.32 -27.38
C GLY A 57 -19.66 1.67 -26.40
N PRO A 58 -18.41 1.29 -26.68
CA PRO A 58 -17.26 1.69 -25.87
C PRO A 58 -17.09 3.22 -25.87
N LEU A 59 -16.65 3.78 -24.74
CA LEU A 59 -16.36 5.21 -24.65
C LEU A 59 -15.12 5.54 -25.49
N LYS A 60 -15.25 6.45 -26.46
CA LYS A 60 -14.13 6.89 -27.29
C LYS A 60 -13.35 8.03 -26.62
N ILE A 61 -12.04 7.88 -26.49
CA ILE A 61 -11.13 8.89 -25.93
C ILE A 61 -10.06 9.24 -26.96
N ASP A 62 -9.97 10.54 -27.26
CA ASP A 62 -8.93 11.05 -28.15
C ASP A 62 -7.64 11.31 -27.38
N ASN A 63 -6.69 10.38 -27.49
CA ASN A 63 -5.34 10.51 -26.93
C ASN A 63 -4.28 10.85 -27.98
N SER A 64 -4.68 11.35 -29.17
CA SER A 64 -3.76 11.67 -30.28
C SER A 64 -2.61 12.60 -29.88
N MET A 65 -2.88 13.58 -29.01
CA MET A 65 -1.87 14.50 -28.48
C MET A 65 -0.80 13.83 -27.61
N CYS A 66 -1.03 12.60 -27.12
CA CYS A 66 -0.04 11.82 -26.38
C CYS A 66 0.92 11.04 -27.30
N LEU A 67 0.60 10.96 -28.59
CA LEU A 67 1.38 10.28 -29.61
C LEU A 67 2.40 11.29 -30.19
N PHE A 68 3.65 10.85 -30.35
CA PHE A 68 4.83 11.72 -30.44
C PHE A 68 4.83 12.70 -31.63
N GLN A 69 5.26 13.93 -31.38
CA GLN A 69 5.68 14.88 -32.41
C GLN A 69 7.21 15.01 -32.40
N SER A 70 7.86 14.86 -33.57
CA SER A 70 9.32 14.98 -33.73
C SER A 70 9.84 16.35 -33.27
N ILE A 71 10.60 16.38 -32.17
CA ILE A 71 11.38 17.55 -31.70
C ILE A 71 12.87 17.21 -31.75
N LEU A 72 13.71 18.13 -32.26
CA LEU A 72 15.15 17.88 -32.37
C LEU A 72 15.83 17.77 -30.98
N PRO A 73 16.83 16.87 -30.81
CA PRO A 73 17.46 16.59 -29.50
C PRO A 73 17.98 17.83 -28.75
N VAL A 74 18.53 18.81 -29.46
CA VAL A 74 19.11 20.02 -28.85
C VAL A 74 18.04 20.89 -28.21
N ALA A 75 16.88 21.05 -28.86
CA ALA A 75 15.76 21.81 -28.28
C ALA A 75 15.26 21.11 -27.01
N LEU A 76 15.18 19.78 -27.03
CA LEU A 76 14.74 18.98 -25.88
C LEU A 76 15.65 19.10 -24.66
N VAL A 77 16.97 19.30 -24.82
CA VAL A 77 17.87 19.62 -23.70
C VAL A 77 17.48 20.93 -23.04
N ALA A 78 17.26 21.98 -23.82
CA ALA A 78 16.82 23.27 -23.29
C ALA A 78 15.45 23.17 -22.59
N TYR A 79 14.53 22.38 -23.14
CA TYR A 79 13.22 22.11 -22.53
C TYR A 79 13.41 21.43 -21.19
N THR A 80 14.23 20.37 -21.16
CA THR A 80 14.49 19.57 -19.97
C THR A 80 15.06 20.43 -18.84
N VAL A 81 16.09 21.23 -19.08
CA VAL A 81 16.68 22.11 -18.06
C VAL A 81 15.63 23.07 -17.48
N ALA A 82 14.85 23.72 -18.33
CA ALA A 82 13.83 24.67 -17.89
C ALA A 82 12.64 23.99 -17.17
N LEU A 83 12.21 22.83 -17.65
CA LEU A 83 11.12 22.04 -17.05
C LEU A 83 11.54 21.45 -15.70
N VAL A 84 12.79 21.03 -15.55
CA VAL A 84 13.32 20.57 -14.26
C VAL A 84 13.30 21.68 -13.22
N GLN A 85 13.71 22.88 -13.59
CA GLN A 85 13.60 24.05 -12.72
C GLN A 85 12.13 24.34 -12.38
N ARG A 86 11.24 24.28 -13.37
CA ARG A 86 9.82 24.59 -13.21
C ARG A 86 9.07 23.59 -12.33
N ILE A 87 9.24 22.30 -12.60
CA ILE A 87 8.46 21.19 -12.04
C ILE A 87 9.02 20.73 -10.70
N PHE A 88 10.35 20.56 -10.60
CA PHE A 88 10.96 19.96 -9.40
C PHE A 88 11.56 21.00 -8.44
N HIS A 89 12.14 22.10 -8.94
CA HIS A 89 12.68 23.17 -8.09
C HIS A 89 11.66 24.28 -7.78
N GLY A 90 10.44 24.20 -8.32
CA GLY A 90 9.39 25.20 -8.09
C GLY A 90 9.69 26.58 -8.67
N ALA A 91 10.56 26.69 -9.68
CA ALA A 91 10.84 27.96 -10.33
C ALA A 91 9.55 28.57 -10.90
N GLY A 92 9.39 29.88 -10.73
CA GLY A 92 8.28 30.60 -11.33
C GLY A 92 8.33 30.56 -12.86
N GLN A 93 7.18 30.74 -13.53
CA GLN A 93 7.11 30.71 -15.00
C GLN A 93 8.09 31.70 -15.67
N ARG A 94 8.30 32.87 -15.05
CA ARG A 94 9.26 33.87 -15.54
C ARG A 94 10.70 33.37 -15.49
N ALA A 95 11.10 32.70 -14.40
CA ALA A 95 12.45 32.16 -14.25
C ALA A 95 12.69 31.01 -15.25
N ALA A 96 11.77 30.05 -15.35
CA ALA A 96 11.90 28.96 -16.32
C ALA A 96 11.88 29.45 -17.78
N SER A 97 11.06 30.47 -18.09
CA SER A 97 11.05 31.09 -19.43
C SER A 97 12.33 31.87 -19.71
N PHE A 98 12.93 32.50 -18.69
CA PHE A 98 14.25 33.12 -18.81
C PHE A 98 15.32 32.08 -19.14
N THR A 99 15.32 30.93 -18.45
CA THR A 99 16.25 29.83 -18.73
C THR A 99 16.19 29.36 -20.18
N LEU A 100 15.00 29.20 -20.75
CA LEU A 100 14.85 28.85 -22.18
C LEU A 100 15.46 29.92 -23.10
N ARG A 101 15.21 31.20 -22.82
CA ARG A 101 15.77 32.31 -23.59
C ARG A 101 17.29 32.39 -23.46
N ALA A 102 17.82 32.17 -22.26
CA ALA A 102 19.25 32.15 -21.98
C ALA A 102 19.95 31.00 -22.73
N MET A 103 19.37 29.80 -22.71
CA MET A 103 19.89 28.66 -23.48
C MET A 103 19.90 28.93 -24.99
N LYS A 104 18.86 29.59 -25.51
CA LYS A 104 18.82 30.03 -26.91
C LYS A 104 19.91 31.05 -27.26
N ILE A 105 20.15 32.03 -26.37
CA ILE A 105 21.23 33.01 -26.53
C ILE A 105 22.60 32.32 -26.49
N PHE A 106 22.79 31.37 -25.57
CA PHE A 106 24.03 30.60 -25.46
C PHE A 106 24.31 29.81 -26.75
N GLY A 107 23.31 29.15 -27.31
CA GLY A 107 23.43 28.48 -28.61
C GLY A 107 23.80 29.43 -29.75
N HIS A 108 23.21 30.63 -29.80
CA HIS A 108 23.63 31.66 -30.77
C HIS A 108 25.06 32.17 -30.53
N ALA A 109 25.54 32.25 -29.29
CA ALA A 109 26.92 32.64 -28.99
C ALA A 109 27.93 31.59 -29.48
N LEU A 110 27.64 30.30 -29.27
CA LEU A 110 28.46 29.18 -29.74
C LEU A 110 28.56 29.11 -31.27
N THR A 111 27.44 29.30 -31.96
CA THR A 111 27.43 29.32 -33.43
C THR A 111 28.19 30.53 -33.97
N LYS A 112 28.07 31.71 -33.35
CA LYS A 112 28.88 32.89 -33.73
C LYS A 112 30.37 32.68 -33.54
N PHE A 113 30.79 31.96 -32.49
CA PHE A 113 32.21 31.63 -32.28
C PHE A 113 32.80 30.82 -33.45
N THR A 114 31.97 30.03 -34.14
CA THR A 114 32.38 29.17 -35.27
C THR A 114 32.08 29.78 -36.65
N GLY A 115 31.77 31.08 -36.72
CA GLY A 115 31.51 31.79 -37.98
C GLY A 115 30.04 32.14 -38.27
N GLY A 116 29.12 31.85 -37.32
CA GLY A 116 27.69 32.11 -37.44
C GLY A 116 26.87 30.81 -37.58
N PRO A 117 25.54 30.86 -37.32
CA PRO A 117 24.70 29.68 -37.43
C PRO A 117 24.52 29.23 -38.89
N THR A 118 24.62 27.94 -39.15
CA THR A 118 24.11 27.34 -40.40
C THR A 118 22.58 27.35 -40.42
N THR A 119 21.95 27.16 -41.59
CA THR A 119 20.49 27.08 -41.72
C THR A 119 19.87 26.01 -40.81
N GLU A 120 20.54 24.87 -40.65
CA GLU A 120 20.11 23.80 -39.75
C GLU A 120 20.20 24.22 -38.27
N GLN A 121 21.29 24.88 -37.88
CA GLN A 121 21.46 25.40 -36.52
C GLN A 121 20.43 26.50 -36.19
N GLU A 122 20.10 27.34 -37.17
CA GLU A 122 19.10 28.38 -37.03
C GLU A 122 17.69 27.79 -36.86
N ASN A 123 17.37 26.72 -37.61
CA ASN A 123 16.14 25.96 -37.43
C ASN A 123 16.07 25.31 -36.03
N VAL A 124 17.14 24.67 -35.56
CA VAL A 124 17.22 24.06 -34.22
C VAL A 124 17.02 25.09 -33.12
N LEU A 125 17.72 26.24 -33.18
CA LEU A 125 17.58 27.32 -32.19
C LEU A 125 16.20 27.97 -32.28
N GLY A 126 15.61 28.01 -33.47
CA GLY A 126 14.23 28.40 -33.74
C GLY A 126 13.21 27.60 -32.92
N GLN A 127 13.42 26.28 -32.77
CA GLN A 127 12.54 25.37 -32.03
C GLN A 127 12.57 25.56 -30.50
N ILE A 128 13.54 26.29 -29.94
CA ILE A 128 13.54 26.63 -28.51
C ILE A 128 12.49 27.72 -28.25
N PRO A 129 11.43 27.43 -27.46
CA PRO A 129 10.33 28.34 -27.23
C PRO A 129 10.76 29.47 -26.30
N GLN A 130 10.08 30.60 -26.40
CA GLN A 130 10.34 31.76 -25.55
C GLN A 130 9.67 31.70 -24.18
N THR A 131 8.73 30.76 -23.98
CA THR A 131 7.95 30.61 -22.75
C THR A 131 7.90 29.15 -22.32
N ILE A 132 7.87 28.93 -21.01
CA ILE A 132 7.76 27.59 -20.44
C ILE A 132 6.42 26.93 -20.78
N SER A 133 5.33 27.71 -20.87
CA SER A 133 4.02 27.18 -21.25
C SER A 133 3.99 26.61 -22.66
N ALA A 134 4.76 27.16 -23.60
CA ALA A 134 4.89 26.58 -24.92
C ALA A 134 5.67 25.25 -24.88
N ALA A 135 6.72 25.15 -24.06
CA ALA A 135 7.44 23.88 -23.85
C ALA A 135 6.53 22.81 -23.18
N GLU A 136 5.77 23.18 -22.16
CA GLU A 136 4.78 22.30 -21.51
C GLU A 136 3.73 21.80 -22.53
N LYS A 137 3.24 22.69 -23.41
CA LYS A 137 2.28 22.33 -24.47
C LYS A 137 2.89 21.41 -25.54
N HIS A 138 4.13 21.68 -25.98
CA HIS A 138 4.83 20.85 -26.97
C HIS A 138 5.09 19.43 -26.47
N LEU A 139 5.35 19.25 -25.17
CA LEU A 139 5.49 17.92 -24.55
C LEU A 139 4.16 17.36 -24.03
N ASN A 140 3.04 18.03 -24.33
CA ASN A 140 1.71 17.67 -23.85
C ASN A 140 1.70 17.38 -22.33
N LEU A 141 2.25 18.27 -21.51
CA LEU A 141 2.29 18.10 -20.05
C LEU A 141 1.05 18.65 -19.35
N ASP A 142 0.06 19.16 -20.09
CA ASP A 142 -1.13 19.72 -19.47
C ASP A 142 -1.97 18.64 -18.77
N VAL A 143 -2.58 19.04 -17.65
CA VAL A 143 -3.41 18.19 -16.80
C VAL A 143 -4.84 18.72 -16.90
N PRO A 144 -5.64 18.25 -17.87
CA PRO A 144 -7.00 18.71 -18.04
C PRO A 144 -7.87 18.24 -16.88
N THR A 145 -8.37 19.18 -16.08
CA THR A 145 -9.18 18.87 -14.88
C THR A 145 -10.62 19.32 -15.03
N VAL A 146 -11.54 18.51 -14.52
CA VAL A 146 -12.93 18.90 -14.28
C VAL A 146 -13.01 19.66 -12.97
N LEU A 147 -13.60 20.86 -12.99
CA LEU A 147 -13.76 21.70 -11.80
C LEU A 147 -15.08 21.40 -11.10
N TYR A 148 -15.03 21.30 -9.77
CA TYR A 148 -16.20 21.16 -8.90
C TYR A 148 -16.18 22.24 -7.82
N ALA A 149 -17.32 22.90 -7.62
CA ALA A 149 -17.57 23.66 -6.39
C ALA A 149 -17.95 22.69 -5.27
N VAL A 150 -17.26 22.76 -4.13
CA VAL A 150 -17.50 21.88 -2.98
C VAL A 150 -18.36 22.62 -1.96
N CYS A 151 -19.47 22.02 -1.54
CA CYS A 151 -20.28 22.58 -0.46
C CYS A 151 -19.47 22.60 0.85
N PRO A 152 -19.29 23.76 1.52
CA PRO A 152 -18.49 23.83 2.74
C PRO A 152 -19.13 23.13 3.95
N SER A 153 -20.43 22.79 3.88
CA SER A 153 -21.19 22.13 4.96
C SER A 153 -21.28 20.60 4.78
N CYS A 154 -21.76 20.14 3.63
CA CYS A 154 -21.98 18.71 3.36
C CYS A 154 -20.93 18.07 2.45
N SER A 155 -19.96 18.83 1.94
CA SER A 155 -18.92 18.36 1.02
C SER A 155 -19.41 17.83 -0.34
N PHE A 156 -20.69 18.02 -0.67
CA PHE A 156 -21.23 17.64 -1.99
C PHE A 156 -20.53 18.42 -3.13
N LEU A 157 -20.29 17.73 -4.25
CA LEU A 157 -19.61 18.28 -5.42
C LEU A 157 -20.61 18.78 -6.47
N HIS A 158 -20.49 20.04 -6.87
CA HIS A 158 -21.23 20.63 -7.99
C HIS A 158 -20.30 20.81 -9.19
N LYS A 159 -20.52 20.02 -10.24
CA LYS A 159 -19.73 20.09 -11.49
C LYS A 159 -19.90 21.46 -12.14
N ALA A 160 -18.80 22.07 -12.59
CA ALA A 160 -18.82 23.31 -13.35
C ALA A 160 -19.60 23.15 -14.66
N THR A 161 -20.37 24.17 -15.01
CA THR A 161 -20.94 24.32 -16.36
C THR A 161 -20.22 25.45 -17.09
N TYR A 162 -20.10 25.31 -18.40
CA TYR A 162 -19.47 26.32 -19.27
C TYR A 162 -20.52 26.78 -20.29
N PRO A 163 -21.27 27.85 -20.01
CA PRO A 163 -22.16 28.46 -20.98
C PRO A 163 -21.38 28.84 -22.24
N HIS A 164 -21.98 28.67 -23.42
CA HIS A 164 -21.26 28.75 -24.68
C HIS A 164 -20.64 30.14 -24.91
N GLY A 165 -19.39 30.17 -25.37
CA GLY A 165 -18.59 31.40 -25.52
C GLY A 165 -17.89 31.88 -24.25
N PHE A 166 -18.22 31.34 -23.07
CA PHE A 166 -17.57 31.69 -21.81
C PHE A 166 -16.50 30.66 -21.43
N ARG A 167 -15.26 31.13 -21.24
CA ARG A 167 -14.17 30.34 -20.63
C ARG A 167 -14.26 30.26 -19.11
N VAL A 168 -15.23 30.96 -18.51
CA VAL A 168 -15.38 31.08 -17.06
C VAL A 168 -16.40 30.03 -16.58
N PRO A 169 -16.04 29.18 -15.60
CA PRO A 169 -16.95 28.18 -15.07
C PRO A 169 -18.07 28.83 -14.25
N VAL A 170 -19.29 28.31 -14.42
CA VAL A 170 -20.50 28.73 -13.69
C VAL A 170 -20.93 27.62 -12.73
N TYR A 171 -21.41 28.03 -11.55
CA TYR A 171 -21.87 27.15 -10.47
C TYR A 171 -23.19 27.67 -9.90
N PRO A 172 -24.01 26.80 -9.28
CA PRO A 172 -25.15 27.26 -8.48
C PRO A 172 -24.70 28.17 -7.33
N GLU A 173 -25.53 29.15 -6.95
CA GLU A 173 -25.27 30.02 -5.79
C GLU A 173 -25.36 29.26 -4.46
N THR A 174 -26.27 28.29 -4.37
CA THR A 174 -26.52 27.50 -3.16
C THR A 174 -26.50 25.99 -3.44
N CYS A 175 -26.14 25.22 -2.41
CA CYS A 175 -26.07 23.78 -2.47
C CYS A 175 -27.47 23.14 -2.59
N SER A 176 -27.68 22.39 -3.67
CA SER A 176 -28.92 21.64 -3.94
C SER A 176 -28.92 20.21 -3.40
N HIS A 177 -27.87 19.80 -2.68
CA HIS A 177 -27.77 18.43 -2.18
C HIS A 177 -28.82 18.14 -1.10
N HIS A 178 -29.42 16.95 -1.18
CA HIS A 178 -30.35 16.40 -0.20
C HIS A 178 -29.68 15.21 0.52
N PRO A 179 -29.03 15.42 1.69
CA PRO A 179 -28.13 14.42 2.30
C PRO A 179 -28.82 13.14 2.80
N ALA A 180 -30.10 13.25 3.16
CA ALA A 180 -30.91 12.15 3.66
C ALA A 180 -32.39 12.48 3.50
N PRO A 181 -33.30 11.49 3.36
CA PRO A 181 -34.75 11.72 3.30
C PRO A 181 -35.29 12.61 4.44
N PHE A 182 -34.71 12.50 5.64
CA PHE A 182 -35.15 13.22 6.85
C PHE A 182 -34.43 14.54 7.10
N ARG A 183 -33.50 14.93 6.23
CA ARG A 183 -32.77 16.20 6.33
C ARG A 183 -33.35 17.14 5.27
N PRO A 184 -33.46 18.45 5.56
CA PRO A 184 -33.76 19.41 4.51
C PRO A 184 -32.64 19.46 3.46
N VAL A 185 -32.94 20.03 2.29
CA VAL A 185 -31.92 20.43 1.30
C VAL A 185 -30.87 21.29 2.01
N CYS A 186 -29.59 21.08 1.69
CA CYS A 186 -28.47 21.71 2.38
C CYS A 186 -28.52 23.25 2.33
N GLY A 187 -28.79 23.84 1.15
CA GLY A 187 -29.01 25.28 0.96
C GLY A 187 -27.82 26.19 1.28
N THR A 188 -26.66 25.63 1.64
CA THR A 188 -25.46 26.41 2.01
C THR A 188 -24.93 27.15 0.79
N SER A 189 -24.55 28.43 0.97
CA SER A 189 -23.92 29.20 -0.12
C SER A 189 -22.64 28.53 -0.61
N LEU A 190 -22.50 28.41 -1.92
CA LEU A 190 -21.32 27.87 -2.58
C LEU A 190 -20.34 28.97 -2.99
N MET A 191 -20.81 30.22 -3.07
CA MET A 191 -20.10 31.34 -3.70
C MET A 191 -19.73 32.41 -2.68
N ARG A 192 -18.56 33.02 -2.85
CA ARG A 192 -18.10 34.22 -2.15
C ARG A 192 -17.41 35.13 -3.16
N ASN A 193 -17.90 36.36 -3.30
CA ASN A 193 -17.40 37.35 -4.26
C ASN A 193 -17.36 36.82 -5.71
N GLY A 194 -18.38 36.08 -6.14
CA GLY A 194 -18.46 35.51 -7.49
C GLY A 194 -17.56 34.29 -7.74
N HIS A 195 -16.88 33.76 -6.71
CA HIS A 195 -16.02 32.58 -6.81
C HIS A 195 -16.47 31.47 -5.84
N PRO A 196 -16.29 30.19 -6.18
CA PRO A 196 -16.57 29.10 -5.25
C PRO A 196 -15.76 29.22 -3.96
N ILE A 197 -16.38 28.96 -2.82
CA ILE A 197 -15.74 28.98 -1.49
C ILE A 197 -14.68 27.88 -1.39
N LYS A 198 -14.97 26.71 -1.97
CA LYS A 198 -14.10 25.55 -2.03
C LYS A 198 -14.15 24.96 -3.44
N VAL A 199 -13.00 24.54 -3.95
CA VAL A 199 -12.87 23.94 -5.29
C VAL A 199 -12.17 22.60 -5.18
N PHE A 200 -12.70 21.60 -5.86
CA PHE A 200 -12.05 20.31 -6.07
C PHE A 200 -11.78 20.16 -7.57
N GLU A 201 -10.52 19.96 -7.93
CA GLU A 201 -10.12 19.66 -9.31
C GLU A 201 -9.97 18.14 -9.46
N TYR A 202 -10.67 17.57 -10.44
CA TYR A 202 -10.63 16.16 -10.77
C TYR A 202 -9.89 15.95 -12.09
N TYR A 203 -8.77 15.23 -12.07
CA TYR A 203 -8.10 14.77 -13.28
C TYR A 203 -8.71 13.43 -13.71
N SER A 204 -9.26 13.39 -14.93
CA SER A 204 -9.97 12.23 -15.45
C SER A 204 -9.08 10.99 -15.52
N PHE A 205 -9.62 9.87 -15.06
CA PHE A 205 -8.96 8.56 -15.11
C PHE A 205 -8.75 8.11 -16.56
N PHE A 206 -9.69 8.41 -17.46
CA PHE A 206 -9.57 8.04 -18.87
C PHE A 206 -8.50 8.84 -19.60
N GLU A 207 -8.37 10.13 -19.33
CA GLU A 207 -7.31 10.99 -19.89
C GLU A 207 -5.92 10.47 -19.47
N TRP A 208 -5.76 10.12 -18.20
CA TRP A 208 -4.53 9.52 -17.71
C TRP A 208 -4.28 8.12 -18.30
N PHE A 209 -5.30 7.28 -18.39
CA PHE A 209 -5.16 5.93 -18.93
C PHE A 209 -4.84 5.95 -20.43
N GLY A 210 -5.38 6.89 -21.20
CA GLY A 210 -5.03 7.12 -22.60
C GLY A 210 -3.57 7.52 -22.78
N ARG A 211 -3.00 8.29 -21.86
CA ARG A 211 -1.56 8.57 -21.83
C ARG A 211 -0.75 7.32 -21.46
N LEU A 212 -1.24 6.51 -20.51
CA LEU A 212 -0.58 5.28 -20.11
C LEU A 212 -0.49 4.29 -21.28
N ILE A 213 -1.59 4.07 -22.01
CA ILE A 213 -1.63 3.20 -23.20
C ILE A 213 -0.76 3.73 -24.35
N ALA A 214 -0.60 5.05 -24.46
CA ALA A 214 0.30 5.68 -25.43
C ALA A 214 1.79 5.53 -25.06
N PHE A 215 2.13 4.98 -23.88
CA PHE A 215 3.50 4.73 -23.46
C PHE A 215 4.02 3.39 -24.03
N PRO A 216 5.26 3.35 -24.58
CA PRO A 216 5.84 2.11 -25.14
C PRO A 216 5.82 0.93 -24.16
N GLY A 217 5.45 -0.26 -24.63
CA GLY A 217 5.51 -1.49 -23.83
C GLY A 217 4.30 -1.74 -22.91
N VAL A 218 3.44 -0.75 -22.66
CA VAL A 218 2.33 -0.88 -21.69
C VAL A 218 1.35 -1.95 -22.12
N GLU A 219 0.88 -1.94 -23.36
CA GLU A 219 -0.06 -2.95 -23.85
C GLU A 219 0.48 -4.37 -23.71
N GLN A 220 1.76 -4.57 -24.04
CA GLN A 220 2.44 -5.85 -23.92
C GLN A 220 2.46 -6.34 -22.46
N TYR A 221 2.63 -5.45 -21.48
CA TYR A 221 2.50 -5.82 -20.07
C TYR A 221 1.05 -6.20 -19.70
N GLY A 222 0.07 -5.46 -20.21
CA GLY A 222 -1.35 -5.77 -20.04
C GLY A 222 -1.72 -7.15 -20.59
N ASP A 223 -1.21 -7.48 -21.77
CA ASP A 223 -1.44 -8.73 -22.46
C ASP A 223 -0.73 -9.90 -21.80
N ARG A 224 0.55 -9.75 -21.46
CA ARG A 224 1.30 -10.74 -20.69
C ARG A 224 0.61 -11.10 -19.38
N PHE A 225 0.11 -10.10 -18.64
CA PHE A 225 -0.62 -10.35 -17.39
C PHE A 225 -1.85 -11.24 -17.61
N CYS A 226 -2.58 -11.02 -18.71
CA CYS A 226 -3.76 -11.80 -19.04
C CYS A 226 -3.41 -13.19 -19.58
N GLU A 227 -2.37 -13.29 -20.41
CA GLU A 227 -1.83 -14.56 -20.92
C GLU A 227 -1.37 -15.47 -19.78
N GLU A 228 -0.64 -14.94 -18.79
CA GLU A 228 -0.24 -15.69 -17.59
C GLU A 228 -1.43 -16.31 -16.84
N ILE A 229 -2.59 -15.65 -16.87
CA ILE A 229 -3.83 -16.14 -16.25
C ILE A 229 -4.50 -17.19 -17.15
N SER A 230 -4.57 -16.94 -18.46
CA SER A 230 -5.17 -17.86 -19.41
C SER A 230 -4.38 -19.17 -19.57
N ASP A 231 -3.04 -19.09 -19.55
CA ASP A 231 -2.14 -20.23 -19.65
C ASP A 231 -2.16 -21.09 -18.37
N THR A 232 -2.45 -20.48 -17.23
CA THR A 232 -2.58 -21.15 -15.94
C THR A 232 -3.95 -20.84 -15.31
N PRO A 233 -5.03 -21.46 -15.83
CA PRO A 233 -6.40 -21.11 -15.47
C PRO A 233 -6.76 -21.50 -14.03
N LEU A 234 -6.12 -22.54 -13.50
CA LEU A 234 -6.21 -22.87 -12.08
C LEU A 234 -5.34 -21.92 -11.27
N THR A 235 -5.83 -21.52 -10.11
CA THR A 235 -5.08 -20.68 -9.16
C THR A 235 -3.79 -21.40 -8.75
N PRO A 236 -2.60 -20.82 -9.02
CA PRO A 236 -1.33 -21.43 -8.62
C PRO A 236 -1.26 -21.61 -7.11
N GLU A 237 -0.71 -22.74 -6.67
CA GLU A 237 -0.49 -22.98 -5.25
C GLU A 237 0.59 -22.04 -4.69
N ASP A 238 1.74 -22.01 -5.36
CA ASP A 238 2.83 -21.07 -5.07
C ASP A 238 2.60 -19.74 -5.80
N LYS A 239 2.76 -18.63 -5.07
CA LYS A 239 2.59 -17.28 -5.60
C LYS A 239 3.94 -16.60 -5.77
N CYS A 240 4.32 -16.29 -7.01
CA CYS A 240 5.54 -15.59 -7.38
C CYS A 240 5.27 -14.27 -8.10
N ARG A 241 4.17 -14.21 -8.86
CA ARG A 241 3.81 -13.10 -9.74
C ARG A 241 2.58 -12.38 -9.22
N PRO A 242 2.37 -11.10 -9.60
CA PRO A 242 1.12 -10.41 -9.32
C PRO A 242 -0.11 -11.14 -9.89
N SER A 243 0.00 -11.70 -11.09
CA SER A 243 -1.06 -12.43 -11.80
C SER A 243 -1.48 -13.75 -11.12
N ASP A 244 -0.69 -14.30 -10.19
CA ASP A 244 -1.01 -15.56 -9.48
C ASP A 244 -2.17 -15.44 -8.48
N GLY A 245 -2.67 -14.21 -8.26
CA GLY A 245 -3.82 -13.95 -7.41
C GLY A 245 -5.09 -14.66 -7.90
N ARG A 246 -5.81 -15.30 -6.97
CA ARG A 246 -7.09 -15.98 -7.24
C ARG A 246 -8.16 -15.01 -7.76
N PHE A 247 -8.16 -13.76 -7.29
CA PHE A 247 -9.17 -12.77 -7.65
C PHE A 247 -9.26 -12.55 -9.16
N TYR A 248 -8.12 -12.50 -9.85
CA TYR A 248 -8.05 -12.22 -11.29
C TYR A 248 -8.57 -13.37 -12.17
N ARG A 249 -8.67 -14.58 -11.60
CA ARG A 249 -9.21 -15.78 -12.27
C ARG A 249 -10.72 -15.92 -12.08
N GLU A 250 -11.26 -15.41 -10.98
CA GLU A 250 -12.66 -15.61 -10.60
C GLU A 250 -13.55 -14.39 -10.84
N MET A 251 -12.96 -13.21 -11.02
CA MET A 251 -13.72 -12.01 -11.34
C MET A 251 -14.45 -12.20 -12.67
N LYS A 252 -15.75 -11.88 -12.67
CA LYS A 252 -16.62 -11.97 -13.83
C LYS A 252 -16.84 -10.61 -14.46
N ASP A 253 -17.32 -10.60 -15.70
CA ASP A 253 -17.87 -9.42 -16.38
C ASP A 253 -19.39 -9.26 -16.16
N MET A 254 -20.05 -8.39 -16.94
CA MET A 254 -21.49 -8.15 -16.84
C MET A 254 -22.33 -9.31 -17.39
N GLU A 255 -21.74 -10.11 -18.28
CA GLU A 255 -22.33 -11.25 -18.95
C GLU A 255 -22.13 -12.55 -18.16
N GLY A 256 -21.42 -12.47 -17.03
CA GLY A 256 -21.12 -13.61 -16.14
C GLY A 256 -19.96 -14.48 -16.62
N GLN A 257 -19.26 -14.08 -17.68
CA GLN A 257 -18.03 -14.71 -18.18
C GLN A 257 -16.83 -14.28 -17.33
N LEU A 258 -15.72 -15.01 -17.40
CA LEU A 258 -14.50 -14.65 -16.68
C LEU A 258 -13.87 -13.41 -17.32
N PHE A 259 -13.62 -12.39 -16.50
CA PHE A 259 -13.18 -11.08 -16.97
C PHE A 259 -11.86 -11.14 -17.78
N VAL A 260 -10.97 -12.08 -17.46
CA VAL A 260 -9.68 -12.26 -18.14
C VAL A 260 -9.68 -13.43 -19.11
N ALA A 261 -10.06 -14.63 -18.66
CA ALA A 261 -9.93 -15.85 -19.48
C ALA A 261 -10.80 -15.78 -20.75
N ASP A 262 -11.97 -15.14 -20.66
CA ASP A 262 -12.93 -15.01 -21.77
C ASP A 262 -12.79 -13.66 -22.50
N ARG A 263 -11.63 -12.98 -22.37
CA ARG A 263 -11.46 -11.60 -22.86
C ARG A 263 -11.46 -11.42 -24.38
N GLY A 264 -11.24 -12.48 -25.14
CA GLY A 264 -11.01 -12.39 -26.59
C GLY A 264 -9.86 -11.44 -26.94
N GLY A 265 -10.09 -10.50 -27.86
CA GLY A 265 -9.12 -9.48 -28.25
C GLY A 265 -9.08 -8.22 -27.35
N GLU A 266 -9.99 -8.12 -26.37
CA GLU A 266 -10.09 -6.93 -25.52
C GLU A 266 -8.91 -6.83 -24.54
N GLY A 267 -8.48 -5.61 -24.23
CA GLY A 267 -7.52 -5.39 -23.15
C GLY A 267 -8.24 -5.39 -21.79
N ARG A 268 -7.69 -6.10 -20.80
CA ARG A 268 -8.28 -6.24 -19.45
C ARG A 268 -7.34 -5.69 -18.40
N TRP A 269 -7.79 -4.67 -17.68
CA TRP A 269 -6.94 -3.90 -16.78
C TRP A 269 -7.50 -3.85 -15.37
N PHE A 270 -6.63 -4.14 -14.40
CA PHE A 270 -6.93 -4.05 -12.98
C PHE A 270 -6.21 -2.87 -12.34
N PHE A 271 -6.89 -2.20 -11.43
CA PHE A 271 -6.37 -1.03 -10.74
C PHE A 271 -6.43 -1.19 -9.23
N LYS A 272 -5.47 -0.57 -8.55
CA LYS A 272 -5.44 -0.43 -7.09
C LYS A 272 -5.75 1.01 -6.72
N LEU A 273 -6.74 1.20 -5.85
CA LEU A 273 -7.09 2.51 -5.29
C LEU A 273 -6.48 2.66 -3.89
N HIS A 274 -5.80 3.78 -3.68
CA HIS A 274 -5.29 4.22 -2.39
C HIS A 274 -5.80 5.62 -2.08
N ALA A 275 -6.15 5.89 -0.83
CA ALA A 275 -6.46 7.22 -0.33
C ALA A 275 -6.03 7.34 1.12
N ASP A 276 -5.58 8.53 1.50
CA ASP A 276 -5.17 8.84 2.87
C ASP A 276 -5.23 10.35 3.12
N PHE A 277 -5.16 10.73 4.40
CA PHE A 277 -5.11 12.10 4.88
C PHE A 277 -3.80 12.39 5.59
N PHE A 278 -3.14 13.47 5.17
CA PHE A 278 -1.84 13.83 5.68
C PHE A 278 -1.72 15.31 6.04
N ARG A 279 -0.77 15.61 6.91
CA ARG A 279 -0.43 16.99 7.29
C ARG A 279 0.55 17.56 6.28
N ILE A 280 0.11 18.57 5.51
CA ILE A 280 0.92 19.18 4.46
C ILE A 280 2.13 19.94 5.01
N GLU A 281 1.98 20.63 6.16
CA GLU A 281 3.07 21.37 6.81
C GLU A 281 4.00 20.48 7.68
N GLY A 282 3.78 19.17 7.66
CA GLY A 282 4.48 18.21 8.51
C GLY A 282 4.12 18.34 10.00
N ASN A 283 4.94 17.72 10.86
CA ASN A 283 4.78 17.75 12.32
C ASN A 283 5.66 18.85 12.95
N ARG A 284 5.57 20.10 12.47
CA ARG A 284 6.30 21.22 13.07
C ARG A 284 5.60 21.70 14.34
N ILE A 285 6.36 21.88 15.43
CA ILE A 285 5.84 22.39 16.71
C ILE A 285 5.39 23.84 16.48
N GLY A 286 4.07 24.07 16.47
CA GLY A 286 3.45 25.40 16.26
C GLY A 286 2.77 25.62 14.90
N GLY A 287 2.82 24.68 13.95
CA GLY A 287 2.08 24.78 12.68
C GLY A 287 0.58 24.51 12.84
N GLN A 288 -0.27 25.15 12.02
CA GLN A 288 -1.70 24.84 11.99
C GLN A 288 -1.88 23.39 11.50
N SER A 289 -2.61 22.56 12.26
CA SER A 289 -2.85 21.17 11.90
C SER A 289 -3.89 21.08 10.78
N SER A 290 -3.47 21.32 9.53
CA SER A 290 -4.30 21.12 8.33
C SER A 290 -4.17 19.69 7.82
N SER A 291 -5.25 18.92 7.84
CA SER A 291 -5.34 17.59 7.22
C SER A 291 -5.83 17.73 5.78
N THR A 292 -5.04 17.28 4.81
CA THR A 292 -5.35 17.29 3.37
C THR A 292 -5.44 15.85 2.88
N GLY A 293 -6.44 15.52 2.07
CA GLY A 293 -6.62 14.18 1.53
C GLY A 293 -5.97 14.01 0.15
N VAL A 294 -5.42 12.83 -0.12
CA VAL A 294 -4.96 12.41 -1.45
C VAL A 294 -5.68 11.12 -1.84
N MET A 295 -6.07 11.02 -3.10
CA MET A 295 -6.43 9.75 -3.73
C MET A 295 -5.38 9.43 -4.79
N SER A 296 -5.16 8.15 -5.06
CA SER A 296 -4.24 7.69 -6.10
C SER A 296 -4.64 6.35 -6.68
N ILE A 297 -4.38 6.15 -7.97
CA ILE A 297 -4.60 4.90 -8.69
C ILE A 297 -3.29 4.41 -9.30
N THR A 298 -3.08 3.09 -9.23
CA THR A 298 -1.96 2.38 -9.87
C THR A 298 -2.48 1.18 -10.65
N CYS A 299 -1.82 0.84 -11.76
CA CYS A 299 -2.19 -0.31 -12.59
C CYS A 299 -1.55 -1.60 -12.07
N LEU A 300 -2.36 -2.63 -11.79
CA LEU A 300 -1.91 -3.90 -11.24
C LEU A 300 -1.30 -4.84 -12.29
N ASN A 301 -1.63 -4.65 -13.57
CA ASN A 301 -1.05 -5.41 -14.68
C ASN A 301 0.44 -5.10 -14.92
N LEU A 302 0.89 -3.91 -14.51
CA LEU A 302 2.29 -3.52 -14.67
C LEU A 302 3.17 -4.20 -13.61
N PRO A 303 4.45 -4.47 -13.92
CA PRO A 303 5.42 -4.98 -12.95
C PRO A 303 5.46 -4.12 -11.67
N PRO A 304 5.69 -4.73 -10.48
CA PRO A 304 5.70 -4.00 -9.22
C PRO A 304 6.59 -2.76 -9.20
N GLU A 305 7.79 -2.85 -9.79
CA GLU A 305 8.73 -1.72 -9.85
C GLU A 305 8.19 -0.56 -10.67
N MET A 306 7.46 -0.85 -11.75
CA MET A 306 6.89 0.15 -12.66
C MET A 306 5.67 0.82 -12.05
N ARG A 307 4.70 0.04 -11.57
CA ARG A 307 3.47 0.61 -11.01
C ARG A 307 3.67 1.40 -9.71
N GLU A 308 4.76 1.14 -8.97
CA GLU A 308 5.12 1.88 -7.75
C GLU A 308 5.90 3.17 -8.05
N ASP A 309 6.35 3.37 -9.30
CA ASP A 309 6.94 4.65 -9.70
C ASP A 309 5.85 5.72 -9.83
N SER A 310 6.18 6.92 -9.37
CA SER A 310 5.36 8.12 -9.57
C SER A 310 5.07 8.43 -11.04
N ALA A 311 5.93 7.99 -11.97
CA ALA A 311 5.71 8.09 -13.40
C ALA A 311 4.47 7.30 -13.88
N PHE A 312 4.02 6.27 -13.15
CA PHE A 312 2.88 5.44 -13.55
C PHE A 312 1.75 5.46 -12.51
N THR A 313 1.72 6.48 -11.66
CA THR A 313 0.69 6.69 -10.63
C THR A 313 -0.19 7.86 -11.01
N LEU A 314 -1.51 7.67 -10.99
CA LEU A 314 -2.49 8.75 -11.11
C LEU A 314 -2.78 9.35 -9.75
N ILE A 315 -2.78 10.68 -9.65
CA ILE A 315 -3.53 11.40 -8.60
C ILE A 315 -4.75 12.04 -9.28
N PRO A 316 -5.97 11.50 -9.08
CA PRO A 316 -7.17 12.06 -9.69
C PRO A 316 -7.66 13.32 -8.98
N GLY A 317 -7.27 13.56 -7.73
CA GLY A 317 -7.67 14.76 -7.01
C GLY A 317 -7.05 14.86 -5.61
N ILE A 318 -6.93 16.09 -5.11
CA ILE A 318 -6.49 16.42 -3.75
C ILE A 318 -7.66 17.04 -2.99
N ILE A 319 -8.03 16.46 -1.86
CA ILE A 319 -9.16 16.89 -1.03
C ILE A 319 -8.71 18.04 -0.12
N GLN A 320 -9.36 19.19 -0.27
CA GLN A 320 -9.04 20.42 0.47
C GLN A 320 -9.20 20.24 1.99
N GLY A 321 -8.18 20.70 2.74
CA GLY A 321 -8.19 20.71 4.21
C GLY A 321 -8.96 21.90 4.83
N HIS A 322 -8.89 22.16 6.14
CA HIS A 322 -8.10 21.52 7.21
C HIS A 322 -8.75 20.27 7.81
N PHE A 323 -10.06 20.09 7.61
CA PHE A 323 -10.83 19.04 8.24
C PHE A 323 -11.05 17.89 7.25
N GLU A 324 -10.87 16.66 7.74
CA GLU A 324 -11.28 15.46 7.02
C GLU A 324 -12.81 15.50 6.78
N PRO A 325 -13.31 15.01 5.64
CA PRO A 325 -14.75 14.87 5.41
C PRO A 325 -15.41 14.06 6.52
N ASP A 326 -16.65 14.40 6.89
CA ASP A 326 -17.32 13.68 7.98
C ASP A 326 -17.63 12.23 7.60
N ALA A 327 -16.94 11.29 8.24
CA ALA A 327 -17.13 9.86 8.06
C ALA A 327 -18.50 9.36 8.53
N LYS A 328 -19.11 9.99 9.55
CA LYS A 328 -20.42 9.58 10.07
C LYS A 328 -21.54 9.90 9.08
N GLU A 329 -21.40 11.00 8.36
CA GLU A 329 -22.31 11.44 7.29
C GLU A 329 -21.89 10.94 5.90
N ALA A 330 -20.91 10.04 5.83
CA ALA A 330 -20.40 9.45 4.59
C ALA A 330 -19.91 10.48 3.55
N GLN A 331 -19.37 11.63 3.96
CA GLN A 331 -19.00 12.71 3.03
C GLN A 331 -17.86 12.36 2.06
N HIS A 332 -17.04 11.35 2.38
CA HIS A 332 -16.01 10.80 1.49
C HIS A 332 -16.58 10.32 0.15
N GLN A 333 -17.85 9.92 0.14
CA GLN A 333 -18.57 9.48 -1.06
C GLN A 333 -18.50 10.51 -2.19
N HIS A 334 -18.51 11.81 -1.87
CA HIS A 334 -18.61 12.83 -2.91
C HIS A 334 -17.30 12.96 -3.69
N PHE A 335 -16.15 12.77 -3.03
CA PHE A 335 -14.83 12.87 -3.66
C PHE A 335 -14.45 11.63 -4.47
N ILE A 336 -14.87 10.44 -4.03
CA ILE A 336 -14.61 9.19 -4.76
C ILE A 336 -15.61 8.96 -5.91
N ARG A 337 -16.78 9.64 -5.89
CA ARG A 337 -17.83 9.45 -6.89
C ARG A 337 -17.35 9.62 -8.35
N PRO A 338 -16.60 10.68 -8.73
CA PRO A 338 -16.19 10.89 -10.12
C PRO A 338 -15.39 9.71 -10.70
N ILE A 339 -14.45 9.16 -9.93
CA ILE A 339 -13.63 8.04 -10.40
C ILE A 339 -14.40 6.72 -10.44
N VAL A 340 -15.36 6.54 -9.55
CA VAL A 340 -16.24 5.36 -9.56
C VAL A 340 -17.18 5.40 -10.77
N ASP A 341 -17.71 6.57 -11.13
CA ASP A 341 -18.54 6.72 -12.33
C ASP A 341 -17.73 6.38 -13.60
N GLU A 342 -16.47 6.83 -13.69
CA GLU A 342 -15.58 6.46 -14.81
C GLU A 342 -15.22 4.96 -14.79
N LEU A 343 -14.92 4.37 -13.63
CA LEU A 343 -14.65 2.93 -13.52
C LEU A 343 -15.89 2.08 -13.89
N PHE A 344 -17.09 2.53 -13.55
CA PHE A 344 -18.33 1.86 -13.95
C PHE A 344 -18.48 1.81 -15.47
N ILE A 345 -18.23 2.93 -16.15
CA ILE A 345 -18.24 3.01 -17.62
C ILE A 345 -17.13 2.11 -18.20
N GLY A 346 -15.91 2.21 -17.67
CA GLY A 346 -14.77 1.41 -18.11
C GLY A 346 -14.96 -0.10 -17.92
N TYR A 347 -15.72 -0.52 -16.92
CA TYR A 347 -16.04 -1.94 -16.70
C TYR A 347 -17.19 -2.45 -17.58
N THR A 348 -18.28 -1.68 -17.69
CA THR A 348 -19.50 -2.11 -18.38
C THR A 348 -19.40 -2.00 -19.89
N ARG A 349 -18.97 -0.82 -20.39
CA ARG A 349 -18.90 -0.49 -21.82
C ARG A 349 -17.49 -0.65 -22.39
N GLY A 350 -16.46 -0.47 -21.57
CA GLY A 350 -15.08 -0.38 -22.04
C GLY A 350 -14.75 0.98 -22.66
N VAL A 351 -13.47 1.16 -22.99
CA VAL A 351 -12.92 2.41 -23.55
C VAL A 351 -12.09 2.10 -24.78
N GLN A 352 -12.27 2.89 -25.83
CA GLN A 352 -11.50 2.82 -27.07
C GLN A 352 -10.69 4.12 -27.22
N PHE A 353 -9.40 4.01 -27.53
CA PHE A 353 -8.51 5.16 -27.71
C PHE A 353 -8.30 5.49 -29.19
N PHE A 354 -7.86 6.72 -29.49
CA PHE A 354 -7.47 7.10 -30.84
C PHE A 354 -6.29 6.26 -31.35
N GLY A 355 -5.28 6.05 -30.51
CA GLY A 355 -4.13 5.21 -30.87
C GLY A 355 -3.24 4.84 -29.69
N THR A 356 -2.28 3.97 -29.96
CA THR A 356 -1.25 3.53 -29.02
C THR A 356 0.14 3.78 -29.62
N TYR A 357 1.19 3.53 -28.84
CA TYR A 357 2.56 3.75 -29.30
C TYR A 357 2.84 3.00 -30.62
N ASP A 358 2.49 1.72 -30.69
CA ASP A 358 2.81 0.86 -31.84
C ASP A 358 2.03 1.26 -33.10
N THR A 359 0.78 1.72 -32.95
CA THR A 359 -0.05 2.16 -34.08
C THR A 359 0.37 3.49 -34.72
N TYR A 360 1.18 4.30 -34.02
CA TYR A 360 1.54 5.66 -34.47
C TYR A 360 2.97 5.78 -35.01
N VAL A 361 3.90 4.93 -34.57
CA VAL A 361 5.31 4.96 -35.01
C VAL A 361 5.49 4.48 -36.47
N GLY A 362 4.49 3.80 -37.05
CA GLY A 362 4.56 3.22 -38.40
C GLY A 362 4.50 4.20 -39.57
N ASP A 363 3.66 5.25 -39.49
CA ASP A 363 3.52 6.33 -40.49
C ASP A 363 2.47 7.36 -40.00
N PRO A 364 2.84 8.59 -39.58
CA PRO A 364 1.88 9.63 -39.16
C PRO A 364 0.90 10.03 -40.26
N THR A 365 1.21 9.75 -41.53
CA THR A 365 0.37 10.07 -42.69
C THR A 365 -0.59 8.94 -43.06
N ASN A 366 -0.43 7.75 -42.46
CA ASN A 366 -1.21 6.55 -42.77
C ASN A 366 -1.66 5.83 -41.49
N HIS A 367 -2.29 6.59 -40.58
CA HIS A 367 -2.80 6.08 -39.30
C HIS A 367 -3.85 4.98 -39.52
N VAL A 368 -3.55 3.76 -39.04
CA VAL A 368 -4.54 2.69 -38.93
C VAL A 368 -5.37 2.93 -37.68
N PRO A 369 -6.71 3.06 -37.78
CA PRO A 369 -7.58 3.26 -36.62
C PRO A 369 -7.37 2.17 -35.57
N TYR A 370 -7.22 2.59 -34.31
CA TYR A 370 -7.08 1.67 -33.20
C TYR A 370 -8.46 1.15 -32.76
N ASP A 371 -8.78 -0.09 -33.11
CA ASP A 371 -10.11 -0.68 -32.91
C ASP A 371 -10.27 -1.45 -31.59
N ARG A 372 -9.21 -1.54 -30.78
CA ARG A 372 -9.22 -2.35 -29.56
C ARG A 372 -9.95 -1.64 -28.41
N VAL A 373 -10.85 -2.38 -27.76
CA VAL A 373 -11.56 -1.96 -26.56
C VAL A 373 -10.81 -2.43 -25.31
N HIS A 374 -10.69 -1.56 -24.32
CA HIS A 374 -10.13 -1.87 -23.01
C HIS A 374 -11.21 -1.82 -21.93
N LYS A 375 -11.42 -2.93 -21.22
CA LYS A 375 -12.26 -2.96 -20.02
C LYS A 375 -11.41 -2.79 -18.76
N LEU A 376 -11.90 -1.98 -17.83
CA LEU A 376 -11.17 -1.50 -16.67
C LEU A 376 -11.90 -1.92 -15.38
N ALA A 377 -11.17 -2.49 -14.42
CA ALA A 377 -11.72 -2.98 -13.17
C ALA A 377 -10.92 -2.49 -11.96
N LEU A 378 -11.61 -2.13 -10.88
CA LEU A 378 -10.98 -1.94 -9.59
C LEU A 378 -10.68 -3.31 -8.98
N GLY A 379 -9.40 -3.68 -8.88
CA GLY A 379 -8.98 -4.94 -8.29
C GLY A 379 -9.06 -4.90 -6.76
N CYS A 380 -8.35 -3.95 -6.14
CA CYS A 380 -8.32 -3.80 -4.69
C CYS A 380 -8.27 -2.34 -4.22
N VAL A 381 -8.76 -2.13 -3.00
CA VAL A 381 -8.61 -0.91 -2.22
C VAL A 381 -7.57 -1.18 -1.13
N VAL A 382 -6.50 -0.42 -1.14
CA VAL A 382 -5.35 -0.57 -0.23
C VAL A 382 -5.16 0.74 0.50
N MET A 383 -5.55 0.77 1.76
CA MET A 383 -5.54 1.95 2.63
C MET A 383 -5.38 1.47 4.08
N ASP A 384 -4.95 2.34 4.98
CA ASP A 384 -5.08 2.05 6.41
C ASP A 384 -6.58 1.93 6.79
N PHE A 385 -6.92 1.28 7.91
CA PHE A 385 -8.33 1.19 8.29
C PHE A 385 -8.95 2.53 8.65
N LYS A 386 -8.16 3.53 9.05
CA LYS A 386 -8.69 4.85 9.38
C LYS A 386 -9.27 5.54 8.13
N ALA A 387 -8.67 5.33 6.96
CA ALA A 387 -9.14 5.83 5.67
C ALA A 387 -10.09 4.83 4.98
N SER A 388 -9.78 3.54 4.98
CA SER A 388 -10.56 2.54 4.24
C SER A 388 -11.99 2.42 4.73
N ARG A 389 -12.22 2.51 6.06
CA ARG A 389 -13.57 2.38 6.62
C ARG A 389 -14.48 3.55 6.18
N PRO A 390 -14.08 4.83 6.28
CA PRO A 390 -14.87 5.91 5.71
C PRO A 390 -15.08 5.84 4.19
N PHE A 391 -14.03 5.61 3.39
CA PHE A 391 -14.14 5.59 1.92
C PHE A 391 -15.01 4.44 1.40
N CYS A 392 -14.93 3.27 2.04
CA CYS A 392 -15.72 2.09 1.66
C CYS A 392 -17.09 2.03 2.35
N GLY A 393 -17.43 3.01 3.20
CA GLY A 393 -18.69 3.03 3.95
C GLY A 393 -18.81 1.86 4.93
N LEU A 394 -17.75 1.55 5.68
CA LEU A 394 -17.70 0.44 6.64
C LEU A 394 -17.65 0.94 8.09
N SER A 395 -17.99 0.06 9.03
CA SER A 395 -17.87 0.29 10.47
C SER A 395 -16.41 0.47 10.90
N ASP A 396 -16.21 1.26 11.95
CA ASP A 396 -14.90 1.46 12.55
C ASP A 396 -14.38 0.17 13.20
N VAL A 397 -13.06 -0.01 13.24
CA VAL A 397 -12.40 -1.19 13.82
C VAL A 397 -12.62 -1.35 15.33
N MET A 398 -13.08 -0.29 16.02
CA MET A 398 -13.43 -0.33 17.44
C MET A 398 -14.92 -0.62 17.70
N SER A 399 -15.73 -0.76 16.63
CA SER A 399 -17.15 -1.13 16.72
C SER A 399 -17.35 -2.57 17.19
N ARG A 400 -18.62 -2.97 17.43
CA ARG A 400 -18.94 -4.39 17.73
C ARG A 400 -18.78 -5.28 16.50
N THR A 401 -19.12 -4.76 15.32
CA THR A 401 -18.97 -5.38 14.01
C THR A 401 -17.64 -4.93 13.37
N TYR A 402 -16.54 -5.17 14.07
CA TYR A 402 -15.21 -4.68 13.67
C TYR A 402 -14.63 -5.43 12.45
N CYS A 403 -15.01 -6.71 12.28
CA CYS A 403 -14.62 -7.53 11.14
C CYS A 403 -15.68 -7.45 10.04
N VAL A 404 -15.24 -7.20 8.80
CA VAL A 404 -16.07 -7.18 7.58
C VAL A 404 -15.74 -8.37 6.66
N TYR A 405 -14.88 -9.28 7.13
CA TYR A 405 -14.34 -10.39 6.35
C TYR A 405 -14.94 -11.72 6.81
N CYS A 406 -15.10 -11.91 8.12
CA CYS A 406 -15.75 -13.06 8.70
C CYS A 406 -16.85 -12.67 9.71
N LYS A 407 -17.63 -13.69 10.08
CA LYS A 407 -18.80 -13.61 10.96
C LYS A 407 -18.45 -13.44 12.44
N VAL A 408 -17.17 -13.41 12.80
CA VAL A 408 -16.74 -13.12 14.18
C VAL A 408 -17.00 -11.65 14.48
N TRP A 409 -17.89 -11.42 15.44
CA TRP A 409 -18.24 -10.10 15.92
C TRP A 409 -18.22 -10.06 17.44
N HIS A 410 -18.40 -8.87 17.99
CA HIS A 410 -18.24 -8.56 19.41
C HIS A 410 -16.78 -8.67 19.90
N ARG A 411 -16.27 -7.57 20.48
CA ARG A 411 -14.87 -7.41 20.87
C ARG A 411 -14.36 -8.45 21.88
N PHE A 412 -15.24 -9.12 22.64
CA PHE A 412 -14.83 -10.20 23.55
C PHE A 412 -14.16 -11.38 22.81
N TYR A 413 -14.48 -11.60 21.53
CA TYR A 413 -13.99 -12.75 20.75
C TYR A 413 -12.79 -12.40 19.85
N MET A 414 -12.20 -11.21 19.96
CA MET A 414 -11.14 -10.74 19.05
C MET A 414 -9.80 -11.49 19.17
N LEU A 415 -9.63 -12.34 20.18
CA LEU A 415 -8.43 -13.17 20.33
C LEU A 415 -8.67 -14.64 19.97
N ARG A 416 -9.82 -14.98 19.36
CA ARG A 416 -10.02 -16.31 18.78
C ARG A 416 -8.89 -16.65 17.80
N THR A 417 -8.50 -17.92 17.77
CA THR A 417 -7.41 -18.45 16.92
C THR A 417 -7.87 -19.61 16.03
N ASP A 418 -9.11 -20.04 16.19
CA ASP A 418 -9.83 -21.06 15.42
C ASP A 418 -10.32 -20.53 14.05
N CYS A 419 -9.45 -19.83 13.34
CA CYS A 419 -9.78 -19.15 12.08
C CYS A 419 -10.23 -20.09 10.94
N GLY A 420 -10.03 -21.40 11.08
CA GLY A 420 -10.61 -22.41 10.19
C GLY A 420 -12.14 -22.48 10.26
N ASP A 421 -12.74 -22.10 11.40
CA ASP A 421 -14.19 -22.17 11.62
C ASP A 421 -14.90 -20.82 11.35
N TRP A 422 -14.15 -19.80 10.95
CA TRP A 422 -14.70 -18.46 10.74
C TRP A 422 -15.38 -18.37 9.37
N ALA A 423 -16.70 -18.49 9.36
CA ALA A 423 -17.48 -18.32 8.15
C ALA A 423 -17.37 -16.88 7.59
N CYS A 424 -17.33 -16.77 6.25
CA CYS A 424 -17.23 -15.49 5.55
C CYS A 424 -18.45 -14.60 5.78
N VAL A 425 -18.24 -13.28 5.77
CA VAL A 425 -19.33 -12.30 5.68
C VAL A 425 -19.99 -12.39 4.31
N ASP A 426 -21.30 -12.19 4.29
CA ASP A 426 -22.08 -11.99 3.08
C ASP A 426 -22.01 -10.52 2.63
N ASP A 427 -21.43 -10.26 1.46
CA ASP A 427 -21.34 -8.91 0.89
C ASP A 427 -22.71 -8.35 0.48
N ASP A 428 -23.69 -9.21 0.15
CA ASP A 428 -25.04 -8.76 -0.21
C ASP A 428 -25.73 -8.12 0.99
N ARG A 429 -25.46 -8.63 2.19
CA ARG A 429 -25.88 -8.01 3.45
C ARG A 429 -25.25 -6.63 3.64
N LEU A 430 -23.95 -6.47 3.35
CA LEU A 430 -23.29 -5.16 3.43
C LEU A 430 -23.89 -4.16 2.41
N ARG A 431 -24.24 -4.64 1.21
CA ARG A 431 -24.93 -3.88 0.16
C ARG A 431 -26.34 -3.46 0.61
N GLU A 432 -27.10 -4.37 1.20
CA GLU A 432 -28.42 -4.10 1.77
C GLU A 432 -28.34 -3.02 2.86
N GLY A 433 -27.38 -3.14 3.77
CA GLY A 433 -27.15 -2.14 4.82
C GLY A 433 -26.81 -0.75 4.25
N SER A 434 -26.01 -0.69 3.19
CA SER A 434 -25.67 0.54 2.47
C SER A 434 -26.93 1.22 1.87
N ALA A 435 -27.78 0.43 1.20
CA ALA A 435 -29.02 0.92 0.61
C ALA A 435 -30.01 1.41 1.70
N LYS A 436 -30.22 0.61 2.76
CA LYS A 436 -31.06 0.99 3.90
C LYS A 436 -30.55 2.26 4.57
N TRP A 437 -29.23 2.42 4.73
CA TRP A 437 -28.64 3.62 5.34
C TRP A 437 -28.93 4.88 4.51
N GLN A 438 -28.93 4.76 3.19
CA GLN A 438 -29.25 5.85 2.27
C GLN A 438 -30.74 6.24 2.33
N SER A 439 -31.64 5.26 2.42
CA SER A 439 -33.10 5.45 2.48
C SER A 439 -33.66 5.67 3.89
N ALA A 440 -32.81 5.64 4.92
CA ALA A 440 -33.24 5.81 6.32
C ALA A 440 -33.99 7.13 6.53
N GLN A 441 -35.03 7.08 7.36
CA GLN A 441 -35.93 8.19 7.69
C GLN A 441 -35.54 8.90 8.99
N THR A 442 -34.54 8.42 9.74
CA THR A 442 -34.01 9.14 10.91
C THR A 442 -32.51 8.92 11.10
N SER A 443 -31.87 9.83 11.84
CA SER A 443 -30.47 9.66 12.25
C SER A 443 -30.26 8.48 13.20
N ALA A 444 -31.25 8.15 14.03
CA ALA A 444 -31.18 7.00 14.93
C ALA A 444 -31.23 5.68 14.15
N GLU A 445 -32.08 5.60 13.13
CA GLU A 445 -32.17 4.48 12.21
C GLU A 445 -30.85 4.26 11.47
N ARG A 446 -30.20 5.31 10.95
CA ARG A 446 -28.84 5.21 10.38
C ARG A 446 -27.82 4.60 11.34
N GLY A 447 -27.89 4.98 12.62
CA GLY A 447 -27.04 4.40 13.67
C GLY A 447 -27.33 2.92 13.89
N HIS A 448 -28.60 2.54 13.96
CA HIS A 448 -29.02 1.14 14.12
C HIS A 448 -28.62 0.27 12.92
N ILE A 449 -28.80 0.78 11.69
CA ILE A 449 -28.39 0.11 10.46
C ILE A 449 -26.89 -0.14 10.48
N LEU A 450 -26.09 0.86 10.85
CA LEU A 450 -24.63 0.69 10.95
C LEU A 450 -24.25 -0.37 11.99
N ASP A 451 -24.90 -0.37 13.16
CA ASP A 451 -24.63 -1.36 14.21
C ASP A 451 -24.96 -2.78 13.75
N LEU A 452 -26.10 -2.96 13.06
CA LEU A 452 -26.57 -4.25 12.57
C LEU A 452 -25.78 -4.71 11.35
N TYR A 453 -25.70 -3.89 10.29
CA TYR A 453 -25.12 -4.28 9.01
C TYR A 453 -23.61 -4.06 8.94
N GLY A 454 -23.06 -3.09 9.69
CA GLY A 454 -21.64 -2.73 9.59
C GLY A 454 -21.30 -1.84 8.40
N SER A 455 -22.30 -1.32 7.67
CA SER A 455 -22.10 -0.49 6.48
C SER A 455 -22.92 0.80 6.48
N ARG A 456 -22.38 1.80 5.77
CA ARG A 456 -23.00 3.06 5.32
C ARG A 456 -22.94 3.09 3.79
N TYR A 457 -23.53 4.12 3.20
CA TYR A 457 -23.42 4.31 1.76
C TYR A 457 -21.98 4.66 1.32
N SER A 458 -21.54 4.03 0.22
CA SER A 458 -20.33 4.39 -0.54
C SER A 458 -20.63 4.22 -2.03
N PRO A 459 -20.09 5.08 -2.92
CA PRO A 459 -20.31 4.94 -4.36
C PRO A 459 -19.73 3.65 -4.92
N LEU A 460 -18.78 3.00 -4.25
CA LEU A 460 -18.18 1.75 -4.71
C LEU A 460 -19.23 0.64 -4.99
N TRP A 461 -20.39 0.69 -4.32
CA TRP A 461 -21.52 -0.21 -4.59
C TRP A 461 -22.15 -0.06 -5.99
N ILE A 462 -21.81 1.01 -6.73
CA ILE A 462 -22.18 1.18 -8.15
C ILE A 462 -21.47 0.16 -9.02
N LEU A 463 -20.24 -0.23 -8.65
CA LEU A 463 -19.47 -1.23 -9.36
C LEU A 463 -20.11 -2.61 -9.10
N PRO A 464 -20.64 -3.31 -10.11
CA PRO A 464 -21.44 -4.52 -9.89
C PRO A 464 -20.67 -5.65 -9.20
N TYR A 465 -19.38 -5.74 -9.49
CA TYR A 465 -18.41 -6.71 -8.95
C TYR A 465 -17.86 -6.33 -7.57
N TRP A 466 -18.22 -5.15 -7.01
CA TRP A 466 -17.65 -4.68 -5.75
C TRP A 466 -18.06 -5.56 -4.58
N ARG A 467 -17.03 -6.11 -3.91
CA ARG A 467 -17.14 -6.96 -2.73
C ARG A 467 -16.14 -6.49 -1.68
N PRO A 468 -16.56 -5.68 -0.69
CA PRO A 468 -15.63 -5.12 0.29
C PRO A 468 -14.90 -6.21 1.10
N SER A 469 -15.54 -7.35 1.39
CA SER A 469 -14.89 -8.46 2.07
C SER A 469 -13.79 -9.14 1.23
N TYR A 470 -13.77 -8.91 -0.09
CA TYR A 470 -12.76 -9.42 -1.04
C TYR A 470 -11.74 -8.40 -1.49
N GLN A 471 -12.10 -7.12 -1.52
CA GLN A 471 -11.32 -6.10 -2.21
C GLN A 471 -10.77 -5.02 -1.29
N VAL A 472 -11.26 -4.88 -0.04
CA VAL A 472 -10.66 -3.96 0.95
C VAL A 472 -9.52 -4.68 1.66
N ALA A 473 -8.30 -4.46 1.23
CA ALA A 473 -7.13 -5.20 1.67
C ALA A 473 -6.73 -4.87 3.13
N VAL A 474 -6.26 -5.88 3.85
CA VAL A 474 -5.83 -5.80 5.26
C VAL A 474 -4.36 -5.42 5.34
N ASP A 475 -4.02 -4.17 5.02
CA ASP A 475 -2.62 -3.76 4.82
C ASP A 475 -1.68 -4.16 5.98
N ALA A 476 -0.65 -4.94 5.62
CA ALA A 476 0.35 -5.44 6.56
C ALA A 476 1.21 -4.33 7.17
N MET A 477 1.47 -3.23 6.43
CA MET A 477 2.29 -2.13 6.94
C MET A 477 1.64 -1.48 8.17
N HIS A 478 0.36 -1.14 8.09
CA HIS A 478 -0.37 -0.52 9.20
C HIS A 478 -0.75 -1.54 10.29
N ILE A 479 -1.39 -2.65 9.93
CA ILE A 479 -1.95 -3.59 10.91
C ILE A 479 -0.86 -4.40 11.58
N PHE A 480 0.10 -4.90 10.80
CA PHE A 480 1.14 -5.75 11.34
C PHE A 480 2.30 -4.94 11.90
N PHE A 481 2.94 -4.09 11.08
CA PHE A 481 4.18 -3.42 11.49
C PHE A 481 3.94 -2.24 12.44
N LEU A 482 2.98 -1.37 12.12
CA LEU A 482 2.70 -0.17 12.91
C LEU A 482 1.76 -0.40 14.10
N ILE A 483 0.98 -1.48 14.11
CA ILE A 483 0.09 -1.81 15.25
C ILE A 483 0.63 -3.01 16.03
N LEU A 484 0.68 -4.22 15.46
CA LEU A 484 1.09 -5.43 16.20
C LEU A 484 2.54 -5.34 16.70
N LEU A 485 3.53 -5.20 15.81
CA LEU A 485 4.95 -5.16 16.19
C LEU A 485 5.23 -3.97 17.12
N GLN A 486 4.80 -2.78 16.71
CA GLN A 486 5.02 -1.56 17.51
C GLN A 486 4.38 -1.64 18.89
N ARG A 487 3.12 -2.09 19.01
CA ARG A 487 2.44 -2.14 20.32
C ARG A 487 2.98 -3.27 21.18
N PHE A 488 3.30 -4.44 20.62
CA PHE A 488 3.94 -5.51 21.37
C PHE A 488 5.28 -5.06 21.96
N PHE A 489 6.06 -4.26 21.22
CA PHE A 489 7.30 -3.65 21.70
C PHE A 489 7.06 -2.57 22.77
N ARG A 490 6.16 -1.61 22.52
CA ARG A 490 6.03 -0.38 23.34
C ARG A 490 5.10 -0.50 24.54
N ASP A 491 4.02 -1.28 24.44
CA ASP A 491 2.93 -1.31 25.41
C ASP A 491 3.39 -1.96 26.73
N GLN A 492 3.09 -1.32 27.86
CA GLN A 492 3.42 -1.83 29.19
C GLN A 492 2.73 -3.16 29.51
N ARG A 493 1.68 -3.53 28.79
CA ARG A 493 1.02 -4.84 28.92
C ARG A 493 1.77 -5.97 28.20
N ALA A 494 2.73 -5.65 27.33
CA ALA A 494 3.53 -6.57 26.52
C ALA A 494 5.02 -6.50 26.89
N LEU A 495 5.93 -6.06 26.01
CA LEU A 495 7.37 -5.93 26.33
C LEU A 495 7.71 -4.65 27.11
N GLY A 496 6.85 -3.62 27.09
CA GLY A 496 7.00 -2.40 27.90
C GLY A 496 8.22 -1.53 27.58
N LEU A 497 8.76 -1.61 26.37
CA LEU A 497 10.02 -0.95 25.98
C LEU A 497 9.82 0.53 25.55
N GLY A 498 8.63 1.09 25.74
CA GLY A 498 8.26 2.45 25.35
C GLY A 498 8.53 3.55 26.38
N LYS A 499 8.22 4.80 25.99
CA LYS A 499 8.48 6.04 26.76
C LYS A 499 7.70 6.18 28.06
N LYS A 500 6.43 5.76 28.09
CA LYS A 500 5.54 5.97 29.25
C LYS A 500 5.48 4.69 30.08
N GLN A 501 5.88 4.81 31.34
CA GLN A 501 5.29 3.99 32.39
C GLN A 501 3.87 4.53 32.57
N ASP A 502 2.93 4.04 31.75
CA ASP A 502 1.52 4.21 32.10
C ASP A 502 1.30 3.48 33.43
N GLN A 503 0.36 3.98 34.26
CA GLN A 503 0.01 3.33 35.52
C GLN A 503 -0.23 1.84 35.25
N PHE A 504 0.29 0.97 36.12
CA PHE A 504 0.02 -0.45 36.06
C PHE A 504 -1.50 -0.65 35.98
N VAL A 505 -1.98 -1.12 34.84
CA VAL A 505 -3.39 -1.44 34.64
C VAL A 505 -3.53 -2.92 34.95
N GLU A 506 -4.19 -3.23 36.06
CA GLU A 506 -4.54 -4.62 36.38
C GLU A 506 -5.31 -5.23 35.20
N PRO A 507 -4.98 -6.48 34.81
CA PRO A 507 -5.72 -7.17 33.78
C PRO A 507 -7.20 -7.22 34.12
N HIS A 508 -8.04 -6.84 33.15
CA HIS A 508 -9.49 -6.80 33.31
C HIS A 508 -10.14 -8.21 33.19
N ILE A 509 -9.33 -9.27 33.21
CA ILE A 509 -9.72 -10.66 33.04
C ILE A 509 -9.10 -11.54 34.14
N ALA A 510 -9.90 -12.43 34.71
CA ALA A 510 -9.52 -13.36 35.78
C ALA A 510 -9.26 -14.79 35.28
N PHE A 511 -9.97 -15.19 34.23
CA PHE A 511 -9.79 -16.48 33.56
C PHE A 511 -10.35 -16.38 32.14
N ARG A 512 -9.98 -17.33 31.28
CA ARG A 512 -10.53 -17.48 29.94
C ARG A 512 -11.42 -18.71 29.90
N TYR A 513 -12.50 -18.65 29.12
CA TYR A 513 -13.44 -19.75 28.95
C TYR A 513 -13.96 -19.76 27.50
N PRO A 514 -14.07 -20.94 26.86
CA PRO A 514 -14.53 -21.06 25.48
C PRO A 514 -16.06 -21.01 25.42
N PHE A 515 -16.66 -19.84 25.66
CA PHE A 515 -18.11 -19.65 25.52
C PHE A 515 -18.56 -19.83 24.08
N GLU A 516 -19.80 -20.29 23.89
CA GLU A 516 -20.47 -20.20 22.60
C GLU A 516 -20.56 -18.71 22.16
N PRO A 517 -20.16 -18.35 20.93
CA PRO A 517 -20.29 -17.00 20.43
C PRO A 517 -21.75 -16.48 20.39
N PRO A 518 -21.96 -15.16 20.44
CA PRO A 518 -23.25 -14.57 20.14
C PRO A 518 -23.75 -15.02 18.78
N PRO A 519 -25.08 -15.19 18.62
CA PRO A 519 -25.67 -15.51 17.33
C PRO A 519 -25.17 -14.58 16.22
N ASP A 520 -25.00 -15.12 15.02
CA ASP A 520 -24.57 -14.35 13.87
C ASP A 520 -25.52 -13.16 13.61
N VAL A 521 -24.96 -12.00 13.30
CA VAL A 521 -25.72 -10.76 13.10
C VAL A 521 -26.69 -10.85 11.91
N SER A 522 -26.44 -11.72 10.93
CA SER A 522 -27.31 -12.00 9.78
C SER A 522 -28.56 -12.78 10.15
N LEU A 523 -28.54 -13.53 11.26
CA LEU A 523 -29.71 -14.31 11.72
C LEU A 523 -30.72 -13.45 12.49
N LEU A 524 -30.36 -12.22 12.83
CA LEU A 524 -31.16 -11.33 13.67
C LEU A 524 -32.18 -10.48 12.88
N SER A 525 -32.20 -10.62 11.55
CA SER A 525 -33.01 -9.82 10.62
C SER A 525 -34.14 -10.59 9.92
N THR A 526 -34.24 -11.91 10.10
CA THR A 526 -35.23 -12.76 9.41
C THR A 526 -36.25 -13.33 10.39
N GLU A 527 -37.51 -12.88 10.31
CA GLU A 527 -38.64 -13.61 10.88
C GLU A 527 -38.73 -14.97 10.19
N THR A 528 -38.18 -16.01 10.83
CA THR A 528 -38.14 -17.36 10.24
C THR A 528 -39.13 -18.22 11.00
N GLU A 529 -39.96 -18.98 10.28
CA GLU A 529 -40.86 -19.97 10.88
C GLU A 529 -40.05 -20.97 11.71
N VAL A 530 -40.54 -21.25 12.93
CA VAL A 530 -39.85 -22.07 13.93
C VAL A 530 -40.05 -23.54 13.58
N GLU A 531 -39.15 -24.13 12.80
CA GLU A 531 -38.99 -25.59 12.80
C GLU A 531 -38.33 -26.02 14.12
N GLU A 532 -38.89 -27.03 14.78
CA GLU A 532 -38.41 -27.62 16.03
C GLU A 532 -37.03 -28.27 15.82
N THR A 533 -35.96 -27.49 15.93
CA THR A 533 -34.59 -28.00 16.02
C THR A 533 -34.33 -28.54 17.42
N ALA A 534 -33.68 -29.71 17.54
CA ALA A 534 -33.38 -30.36 18.82
C ALA A 534 -32.38 -29.60 19.72
N ASP A 535 -31.64 -28.61 19.19
CA ASP A 535 -30.68 -27.80 19.94
C ASP A 535 -31.34 -26.54 20.57
N PRO A 536 -31.36 -26.41 21.91
CA PRO A 536 -31.91 -25.25 22.59
C PRO A 536 -31.23 -23.91 22.22
N LEU A 537 -29.92 -23.88 21.96
CA LEU A 537 -29.21 -22.65 21.62
C LEU A 537 -29.61 -22.10 20.25
N SER A 538 -29.73 -22.97 19.25
CA SER A 538 -30.27 -22.64 17.93
C SER A 538 -31.67 -22.02 18.03
N HIS A 539 -32.58 -22.63 18.80
CA HIS A 539 -33.93 -22.10 18.99
C HIS A 539 -33.92 -20.71 19.66
N LEU A 540 -33.14 -20.54 20.74
CA LEU A 540 -32.97 -19.25 21.42
C LEU A 540 -32.43 -18.18 20.47
N SER A 541 -31.42 -18.51 19.66
CA SER A 541 -30.79 -17.60 18.69
C SER A 541 -31.78 -16.98 17.72
N LYS A 542 -32.75 -17.77 17.22
CA LYS A 542 -33.80 -17.30 16.30
C LYS A 542 -34.77 -16.29 16.94
N THR A 543 -34.90 -16.30 18.27
CA THR A 543 -35.79 -15.37 19.01
C THR A 543 -35.09 -14.08 19.48
N MET A 544 -33.80 -13.92 19.17
CA MET A 544 -32.98 -12.82 19.64
C MET A 544 -32.94 -11.68 18.63
N ASN A 545 -32.88 -10.45 19.14
CA ASN A 545 -32.56 -9.26 18.34
C ASN A 545 -31.10 -8.84 18.55
N PHE A 546 -30.65 -7.84 17.79
CA PHE A 546 -29.29 -7.30 17.89
C PHE A 546 -28.87 -6.95 19.32
N LYS A 547 -29.77 -6.31 20.09
CA LYS A 547 -29.48 -5.90 21.45
C LYS A 547 -29.26 -7.12 22.37
N SER A 548 -30.13 -8.13 22.30
CA SER A 548 -29.97 -9.33 23.12
C SER A 548 -28.74 -10.15 22.70
N ALA A 549 -28.44 -10.24 21.40
CA ALA A 549 -27.26 -10.95 20.92
C ALA A 549 -25.96 -10.25 21.35
N ALA A 550 -25.89 -8.92 21.21
CA ALA A 550 -24.73 -8.15 21.66
C ALA A 550 -24.48 -8.30 23.17
N GLN A 551 -25.56 -8.42 23.95
CA GLN A 551 -25.49 -8.61 25.39
C GLN A 551 -24.93 -9.96 25.81
N VAL A 552 -25.00 -11.01 24.99
CA VAL A 552 -24.34 -12.30 25.27
C VAL A 552 -22.83 -12.08 25.46
N GLY A 553 -22.19 -11.39 24.52
CA GLY A 553 -20.77 -11.06 24.64
C GLY A 553 -20.45 -10.13 25.81
N ASP A 554 -21.34 -9.20 26.14
CA ASP A 554 -21.18 -8.33 27.32
C ASP A 554 -21.33 -9.12 28.64
N ILE A 555 -22.19 -10.15 28.68
CA ILE A 555 -22.30 -11.09 29.81
C ILE A 555 -21.01 -11.89 29.93
N HIS A 556 -20.49 -12.48 28.86
CA HIS A 556 -19.24 -13.26 28.90
C HIS A 556 -18.06 -12.42 29.41
N ARG A 557 -17.94 -11.17 28.96
CA ARG A 557 -16.96 -10.21 29.50
C ARG A 557 -17.17 -9.98 30.99
N THR A 558 -18.42 -9.80 31.41
CA THR A 558 -18.78 -9.54 32.82
C THR A 558 -18.48 -10.75 33.71
N LEU A 559 -18.68 -11.97 33.21
CA LEU A 559 -18.34 -13.19 33.92
C LEU A 559 -16.82 -13.38 34.01
N CYS A 560 -16.04 -13.05 32.97
CA CYS A 560 -14.59 -13.26 33.04
C CYS A 560 -13.80 -12.23 33.85
N ARG A 561 -14.44 -11.17 34.37
CA ARG A 561 -13.73 -10.08 35.07
C ARG A 561 -13.23 -10.49 36.47
N PRO A 562 -12.17 -9.84 36.99
CA PRO A 562 -11.72 -10.00 38.37
C PRO A 562 -12.77 -9.60 39.40
N ILE A 563 -12.77 -10.32 40.53
CA ILE A 563 -13.64 -10.07 41.68
C ILE A 563 -12.74 -10.09 42.92
N LYS A 564 -12.85 -9.05 43.77
CA LYS A 564 -11.97 -8.88 44.94
C LYS A 564 -12.07 -10.05 45.92
N ASP A 565 -13.29 -10.49 46.22
CA ASP A 565 -13.59 -11.56 47.16
C ASP A 565 -15.01 -12.12 46.94
N ASN A 566 -15.29 -13.29 47.53
CA ASN A 566 -16.60 -13.94 47.45
C ASN A 566 -17.58 -13.39 48.51
N THR A 567 -17.65 -12.07 48.65
CA THR A 567 -18.53 -11.40 49.63
C THR A 567 -19.95 -11.23 49.09
N ALA A 568 -20.92 -11.09 50.01
CA ALA A 568 -22.29 -10.74 49.64
C ALA A 568 -22.35 -9.45 48.82
N ALA A 569 -21.56 -8.43 49.17
CA ALA A 569 -21.48 -7.16 48.45
C ALA A 569 -20.99 -7.35 47.00
N ALA A 570 -19.98 -8.20 46.77
CA ALA A 570 -19.48 -8.50 45.43
C ALA A 570 -20.54 -9.21 44.57
N ARG A 571 -21.29 -10.16 45.14
CA ARG A 571 -22.39 -10.85 44.47
C ARG A 571 -23.55 -9.90 44.14
N THR A 572 -23.95 -9.03 45.07
CA THR A 572 -24.97 -8.00 44.83
C THR A 572 -24.56 -7.03 43.72
N LYS A 573 -23.29 -6.61 43.69
CA LYS A 573 -22.77 -5.77 42.60
C LYS A 573 -22.83 -6.48 41.25
N LEU A 574 -22.40 -7.74 41.18
CA LEU A 574 -22.45 -8.53 39.95
C LEU A 574 -23.89 -8.76 39.48
N LEU A 575 -24.81 -9.03 40.40
CA LEU A 575 -26.25 -9.11 40.12
C LEU A 575 -26.79 -7.80 39.54
N GLY A 576 -26.45 -6.67 40.15
CA GLY A 576 -26.81 -5.34 39.66
C GLY A 576 -26.27 -5.07 38.25
N ASP A 577 -25.01 -5.44 37.99
CA ASP A 577 -24.40 -5.26 36.66
C ASP A 577 -25.08 -6.10 35.58
N LEU A 578 -25.40 -7.37 35.87
CA LEU A 578 -26.11 -8.26 34.95
C LEU A 578 -27.55 -7.78 34.69
N LEU A 579 -28.30 -7.45 35.74
CA LEU A 579 -29.71 -7.07 35.62
C LEU A 579 -29.93 -5.67 35.03
N ARG A 580 -29.00 -4.73 35.23
CA ARG A 580 -29.12 -3.37 34.70
C ARG A 580 -29.16 -3.34 33.17
N VAL A 581 -28.42 -4.25 32.52
CA VAL A 581 -28.18 -4.16 31.07
C VAL A 581 -28.80 -5.33 30.31
N CYS A 582 -28.80 -6.54 30.86
CA CYS A 582 -29.00 -7.77 30.07
C CYS A 582 -30.47 -8.22 29.96
N THR A 583 -30.94 -8.47 28.74
CA THR A 583 -32.29 -9.02 28.46
C THR A 583 -32.44 -10.46 28.95
N ALA A 584 -33.68 -10.93 29.09
CA ALA A 584 -33.96 -12.32 29.48
C ALA A 584 -33.39 -13.33 28.48
N ASN A 585 -33.51 -13.08 27.17
CA ASN A 585 -33.00 -13.99 26.14
C ASN A 585 -31.47 -14.10 26.18
N ALA A 586 -30.77 -12.98 26.40
CA ALA A 586 -29.31 -13.00 26.54
C ALA A 586 -28.87 -13.81 27.77
N LEU A 587 -29.53 -13.63 28.92
CA LEU A 587 -29.24 -14.40 30.13
C LEU A 587 -29.55 -15.89 29.95
N LYS A 588 -30.69 -16.23 29.33
CA LYS A 588 -31.06 -17.63 29.02
C LYS A 588 -30.04 -18.30 28.10
N PHE A 589 -29.59 -17.61 27.06
CA PHE A 589 -28.56 -18.12 26.14
C PHE A 589 -27.32 -18.56 26.90
N VAL A 590 -26.77 -17.68 27.75
CA VAL A 590 -25.56 -18.00 28.53
C VAL A 590 -25.82 -19.08 29.58
N CYS A 591 -27.01 -19.12 30.20
CA CYS A 591 -27.37 -20.21 31.11
C CYS A 591 -27.42 -21.57 30.39
N VAL A 592 -27.89 -21.62 29.14
CA VAL A 592 -27.94 -22.85 28.35
C VAL A 592 -26.54 -23.28 27.94
N ASP A 593 -25.72 -22.35 27.42
CA ASP A 593 -24.31 -22.58 27.07
C ASP A 593 -23.53 -23.19 28.24
N LEU A 594 -23.73 -22.65 29.44
CA LEU A 594 -23.05 -23.12 30.65
C LEU A 594 -23.71 -24.33 31.33
N ASN A 595 -24.81 -24.84 30.79
CA ASN A 595 -25.64 -25.90 31.39
C ASN A 595 -26.06 -25.57 32.85
N ARG A 596 -26.56 -24.35 33.05
CA ARG A 596 -27.01 -23.76 34.34
C ARG A 596 -28.41 -23.15 34.24
N LEU A 597 -29.26 -23.65 33.34
CA LEU A 597 -30.64 -23.18 33.23
C LEU A 597 -31.46 -23.62 34.45
N PRO A 598 -32.09 -22.69 35.21
CA PRO A 598 -32.92 -23.05 36.36
C PRO A 598 -34.20 -23.82 35.96
N SER A 599 -34.68 -24.70 36.83
CA SER A 599 -35.92 -25.47 36.62
C SER A 599 -37.17 -24.62 36.89
N GLY A 600 -38.25 -24.86 36.13
CA GLY A 600 -39.56 -24.22 36.35
C GLY A 600 -39.73 -22.84 35.70
N THR A 601 -40.62 -22.01 36.24
CA THR A 601 -40.87 -20.64 35.74
C THR A 601 -39.74 -19.72 36.18
N VAL A 602 -38.83 -19.37 35.27
CA VAL A 602 -37.59 -18.66 35.57
C VAL A 602 -37.71 -17.14 35.36
N THR A 603 -37.37 -16.34 36.38
CA THR A 603 -37.27 -14.88 36.26
C THR A 603 -35.88 -14.44 35.76
N ARG A 604 -35.74 -13.17 35.34
CA ARG A 604 -34.42 -12.60 34.99
C ARG A 604 -33.43 -12.65 36.15
N GLN A 605 -33.93 -12.52 37.38
CA GLN A 605 -33.11 -12.57 38.58
C GLN A 605 -32.58 -13.98 38.83
N ASP A 606 -33.41 -15.01 38.64
CA ASP A 606 -33.02 -16.42 38.80
C ASP A 606 -31.92 -16.81 37.80
N LEU A 607 -32.04 -16.37 36.53
CA LEU A 607 -31.00 -16.58 35.52
C LEU A 607 -29.68 -15.91 35.91
N ALA A 608 -29.74 -14.64 36.30
CA ALA A 608 -28.55 -13.91 36.72
C ALA A 608 -27.90 -14.56 37.96
N GLN A 609 -28.71 -15.05 38.90
CA GLN A 609 -28.23 -15.75 40.10
C GLN A 609 -27.51 -17.06 39.75
N ALA A 610 -28.04 -17.87 38.82
CA ALA A 610 -27.38 -19.07 38.34
C ALA A 610 -26.02 -18.79 37.69
N LEU A 611 -25.91 -17.70 36.91
CA LEU A 611 -24.63 -17.26 36.33
C LEU A 611 -23.64 -16.77 37.39
N ILE A 612 -24.13 -16.11 38.45
CA ILE A 612 -23.29 -15.68 39.58
C ILE A 612 -22.73 -16.90 40.32
N GLU A 613 -23.57 -17.90 40.60
CA GLU A 613 -23.15 -19.15 41.23
C GLU A 613 -22.05 -19.83 40.42
N TRP A 614 -22.26 -20.00 39.12
CA TRP A 614 -21.23 -20.50 38.21
C TRP A 614 -19.97 -19.65 38.26
N ARG A 615 -20.10 -18.32 38.27
CA ARG A 615 -18.95 -17.42 38.32
C ARG A 615 -18.15 -17.58 39.61
N MET A 616 -18.80 -17.85 40.74
CA MET A 616 -18.10 -18.04 42.03
C MET A 616 -17.30 -19.33 42.11
N GLU A 617 -17.52 -20.28 41.19
CA GLU A 617 -16.71 -21.51 41.06
C GLU A 617 -15.40 -21.28 40.28
N LYS A 618 -15.20 -20.10 39.69
CA LYS A 618 -14.05 -19.78 38.82
C LYS A 618 -13.02 -18.90 39.55
N PRO A 619 -11.76 -18.86 39.07
CA PRO A 619 -10.75 -17.95 39.62
C PRO A 619 -11.27 -16.51 39.74
N LEU A 620 -11.14 -15.95 40.94
CA LEU A 620 -11.52 -14.58 41.28
C LEU A 620 -10.43 -13.54 41.01
N PRO A 621 -9.13 -13.80 41.33
CA PRO A 621 -8.08 -12.80 41.10
C PRO A 621 -7.82 -12.61 39.60
N PRO A 622 -7.25 -11.46 39.20
CA PRO A 622 -6.85 -11.22 37.81
C PRO A 622 -5.78 -12.23 37.37
N LEU A 623 -5.75 -12.55 36.07
CA LEU A 623 -4.64 -13.29 35.48
C LEU A 623 -3.33 -12.52 35.69
N THR A 624 -2.28 -13.24 36.03
CA THR A 624 -0.94 -12.66 36.25
C THR A 624 -0.19 -12.54 34.93
N ARG A 625 0.47 -11.40 34.73
CA ARG A 625 1.37 -11.17 33.59
C ARG A 625 2.75 -11.72 33.90
N VAL A 626 3.45 -12.19 32.87
CA VAL A 626 4.89 -12.52 32.95
C VAL A 626 5.71 -11.24 33.22
N PRO A 627 6.52 -11.19 34.30
CA PRO A 627 7.27 -9.98 34.65
C PRO A 627 8.49 -9.80 33.75
N VAL A 628 8.31 -9.05 32.65
CA VAL A 628 9.40 -8.70 31.72
C VAL A 628 10.26 -7.58 32.30
N ASP A 629 11.56 -7.81 32.48
CA ASP A 629 12.52 -6.73 32.74
C ASP A 629 12.77 -5.93 31.45
N SER A 630 11.88 -4.97 31.19
CA SER A 630 11.95 -4.08 30.03
C SER A 630 13.27 -3.29 29.96
N SER A 631 13.97 -3.10 31.08
CA SER A 631 15.23 -2.35 31.10
C SER A 631 16.39 -3.20 30.57
N ALA A 632 16.50 -4.45 31.03
CA ALA A 632 17.48 -5.42 30.56
C ALA A 632 17.25 -5.76 29.07
N VAL A 633 16.01 -6.02 28.67
CA VAL A 633 15.65 -6.28 27.27
C VAL A 633 16.04 -5.12 26.36
N ARG A 634 15.71 -3.88 26.75
CA ARG A 634 16.06 -2.70 25.96
C ARG A 634 17.57 -2.53 25.84
N ALA A 635 18.31 -2.68 26.95
CA ALA A 635 19.77 -2.60 26.93
C ALA A 635 20.38 -3.64 25.98
N ARG A 636 19.84 -4.86 25.98
CA ARG A 636 20.29 -5.92 25.06
C ARG A 636 19.98 -5.59 23.60
N ILE A 637 18.81 -5.05 23.31
CA ILE A 637 18.46 -4.60 21.95
C ILE A 637 19.38 -3.48 21.48
N HIS A 638 19.70 -2.50 22.34
CA HIS A 638 20.65 -1.43 22.02
C HIS A 638 22.04 -1.98 21.70
N GLN A 639 22.51 -2.94 22.51
CA GLN A 639 23.76 -3.63 22.26
C GLN A 639 23.75 -4.38 20.92
N ALA A 640 22.70 -5.16 20.64
CA ALA A 640 22.52 -5.84 19.36
C ALA A 640 22.53 -4.86 18.18
N ILE A 641 21.86 -3.71 18.31
CA ILE A 641 21.91 -2.67 17.27
C ILE A 641 23.35 -2.19 17.06
N ARG A 642 24.14 -1.94 18.10
CA ARG A 642 25.55 -1.50 17.92
C ARG A 642 26.40 -2.55 17.23
N GLU A 643 26.33 -3.79 17.68
CA GLU A 643 27.33 -4.83 17.42
C GLU A 643 27.03 -5.70 16.20
N ILE A 644 25.74 -5.91 15.84
CA ILE A 644 25.40 -6.78 14.72
C ILE A 644 25.88 -6.15 13.41
N ILE A 645 26.71 -6.90 12.69
CA ILE A 645 27.14 -6.56 11.34
C ILE A 645 26.03 -6.98 10.38
N ILE A 646 25.55 -6.02 9.59
CA ILE A 646 24.51 -6.20 8.57
C ILE A 646 25.03 -5.74 7.21
N PRO A 647 24.46 -6.25 6.09
CA PRO A 647 24.75 -5.72 4.78
C PRO A 647 24.25 -4.27 4.63
N SER A 648 24.90 -3.49 3.77
CA SER A 648 24.70 -2.04 3.65
C SER A 648 23.32 -1.63 3.14
N TRP A 649 22.58 -2.55 2.53
CA TRP A 649 21.22 -2.30 2.04
C TRP A 649 20.14 -2.47 3.12
N VAL A 650 20.49 -2.98 4.31
CA VAL A 650 19.59 -3.03 5.47
C VAL A 650 19.68 -1.70 6.20
N SER A 651 18.55 -0.99 6.30
CA SER A 651 18.47 0.24 7.09
C SER A 651 18.59 -0.08 8.59
N LYS A 652 19.58 0.51 9.25
CA LYS A 652 19.81 0.30 10.67
C LYS A 652 18.79 1.11 11.49
N PRO A 653 18.04 0.51 12.43
CA PRO A 653 17.13 1.26 13.29
C PRO A 653 17.93 2.22 14.21
N PRO A 654 17.30 3.29 14.71
CA PRO A 654 17.94 4.20 15.67
C PRO A 654 18.47 3.45 16.89
N HIS A 655 19.70 3.76 17.26
CA HIS A 655 20.40 3.14 18.39
C HIS A 655 19.57 3.19 19.69
N ASP A 656 18.96 4.34 19.98
CA ASP A 656 18.24 4.61 21.23
C ASP A 656 16.78 4.13 21.18
N VAL A 657 16.45 3.08 20.41
CA VAL A 657 15.06 2.63 20.23
C VAL A 657 14.34 2.42 21.57
N GLY A 658 13.08 2.88 21.64
CA GLY A 658 12.29 2.88 22.88
C GLY A 658 12.50 4.11 23.76
N LEU A 659 13.55 4.91 23.53
CA LEU A 659 13.78 6.19 24.21
C LEU A 659 13.22 7.37 23.38
N PRO A 660 12.88 8.51 24.02
CA PRO A 660 12.39 9.69 23.30
C PRO A 660 13.31 10.20 22.19
N ARG A 661 14.64 10.02 22.35
CA ARG A 661 15.66 10.46 21.39
C ARG A 661 15.57 9.73 20.04
N ALA A 662 15.06 8.50 20.01
CA ALA A 662 14.86 7.75 18.77
C ALA A 662 13.65 8.22 17.94
N GLY A 663 12.81 9.11 18.48
CA GLY A 663 11.63 9.61 17.78
C GLY A 663 10.58 8.53 17.46
N ASN A 664 9.78 8.78 16.42
CA ASN A 664 8.81 7.81 15.92
C ASN A 664 9.44 6.98 14.80
N LEU A 665 9.49 5.67 15.01
CA LEU A 665 9.96 4.73 14.00
C LEU A 665 8.93 4.54 12.90
N LYS A 666 9.43 4.47 11.67
CA LYS A 666 8.67 4.09 10.46
C LYS A 666 8.46 2.58 10.41
N ALA A 667 7.56 2.12 9.54
CA ALA A 667 7.17 0.71 9.44
C ALA A 667 8.33 -0.22 9.06
N ASP A 668 9.22 0.21 8.17
CA ASP A 668 10.43 -0.53 7.75
C ASP A 668 11.42 -0.74 8.91
N ALA A 669 11.53 0.25 9.81
CA ALA A 669 12.33 0.12 11.02
C ALA A 669 11.71 -0.90 12.00
N TRP A 670 10.38 -0.93 12.15
CA TRP A 670 9.71 -1.96 12.96
C TRP A 670 9.89 -3.36 12.38
N GLN A 671 9.75 -3.50 11.07
CA GLN A 671 10.02 -4.75 10.38
C GLN A 671 11.46 -5.21 10.65
N THR A 672 12.45 -4.35 10.41
CA THR A 672 13.88 -4.68 10.61
C THR A 672 14.19 -5.05 12.07
N LEU A 673 13.57 -4.36 13.04
CA LEU A 673 13.71 -4.69 14.45
C LEU A 673 13.24 -6.11 14.76
N PHE A 674 12.09 -6.53 14.24
CA PHE A 674 11.55 -7.86 14.50
C PHE A 674 12.12 -8.95 13.60
N GLU A 675 12.70 -8.62 12.44
CA GLU A 675 13.39 -9.60 11.60
C GLU A 675 14.80 -9.94 12.11
N ILE A 676 15.47 -9.02 12.82
CA ILE A 676 16.88 -9.15 13.20
C ILE A 676 17.07 -8.93 14.71
N TYR A 677 16.84 -7.71 15.19
CA TYR A 677 17.39 -7.26 16.48
C TYR A 677 16.66 -7.78 17.70
N VAL A 678 15.33 -7.69 17.72
CA VAL A 678 14.48 -8.19 18.80
C VAL A 678 14.62 -9.71 18.96
N PRO A 679 14.42 -10.55 17.93
CA PRO A 679 14.52 -12.00 18.12
C PRO A 679 15.92 -12.44 18.58
N LEU A 680 16.99 -11.89 17.99
CA LEU A 680 18.36 -12.21 18.42
C LEU A 680 18.62 -11.77 19.86
N ALA A 681 18.20 -10.56 20.25
CA ALA A 681 18.35 -10.09 21.61
C ALA A 681 17.60 -10.98 22.60
N LEU A 682 16.33 -11.33 22.33
CA LEU A 682 15.52 -12.16 23.22
C LEU A 682 16.05 -13.60 23.31
N LEU A 683 16.40 -14.24 22.18
CA LEU A 683 17.04 -15.55 22.18
C LEU A 683 18.32 -15.53 23.01
N SER A 684 19.14 -14.48 22.87
CA SER A 684 20.41 -14.41 23.59
C SER A 684 20.27 -14.39 25.11
N ILE A 685 19.18 -13.82 25.66
CA ILE A 685 19.00 -13.70 27.12
C ILE A 685 17.99 -14.70 27.69
N TRP A 686 16.97 -15.11 26.93
CA TRP A 686 15.86 -15.94 27.42
C TRP A 686 15.91 -17.40 26.99
N GLN A 687 16.69 -17.75 25.96
CA GLN A 687 16.81 -19.14 25.56
C GLN A 687 17.77 -19.90 26.49
N PRO A 688 17.39 -21.09 26.98
CA PRO A 688 18.32 -21.97 27.70
C PRO A 688 19.56 -22.26 26.87
N ASP A 689 20.70 -22.48 27.53
CA ASP A 689 21.99 -22.78 26.89
C ASP A 689 22.57 -21.66 26.00
N SER A 690 21.93 -20.49 25.93
CA SER A 690 22.55 -19.30 25.34
C SER A 690 23.78 -18.90 26.18
N PRO A 691 24.93 -18.55 25.56
CA PRO A 691 26.17 -18.26 26.27
C PRO A 691 26.09 -17.14 27.32
N ILE A 692 25.04 -16.32 27.25
CA ILE A 692 24.80 -15.16 28.10
C ILE A 692 23.35 -15.15 28.63
N SER A 693 22.71 -16.32 28.68
CA SER A 693 21.35 -16.48 29.18
C SER A 693 21.23 -15.97 30.62
N VAL A 694 20.10 -15.35 30.98
CA VAL A 694 19.82 -14.99 32.37
C VAL A 694 19.33 -16.20 33.18
N GLU A 695 19.51 -16.20 34.50
CA GLU A 695 19.09 -17.30 35.38
C GLU A 695 17.57 -17.60 35.31
N SER A 696 16.76 -16.64 34.82
CA SER A 696 15.30 -16.74 34.72
C SER A 696 14.77 -17.28 33.37
N THR A 697 15.57 -17.98 32.58
CA THR A 697 15.18 -18.50 31.24
C THR A 697 13.88 -19.31 31.26
N THR A 698 13.71 -20.22 32.23
CA THR A 698 12.51 -21.08 32.33
C THR A 698 11.22 -20.27 32.52
N SER A 699 11.25 -19.15 33.24
CA SER A 699 10.05 -18.33 33.45
C SER A 699 9.72 -17.43 32.25
N MET A 700 10.69 -17.17 31.39
CA MET A 700 10.54 -16.33 30.19
C MET A 700 10.25 -17.14 28.92
N ALA A 701 10.33 -18.48 28.94
CA ALA A 701 10.16 -19.34 27.78
C ALA A 701 8.87 -19.04 26.98
N SER A 702 7.71 -18.96 27.64
CA SER A 702 6.45 -18.65 26.96
C SER A 702 6.40 -17.22 26.39
N ALA A 703 7.05 -16.25 27.05
CA ALA A 703 7.15 -14.88 26.54
C ALA A 703 8.10 -14.79 25.32
N LEU A 704 9.18 -15.58 25.33
CA LEU A 704 10.08 -15.76 24.19
C LEU A 704 9.34 -16.39 23.01
N ASP A 705 8.65 -17.52 23.21
CA ASP A 705 7.82 -18.18 22.18
C ASP A 705 6.82 -17.20 21.56
N THR A 706 6.13 -16.43 22.42
CA THR A 706 5.17 -15.41 21.97
C THR A 706 5.83 -14.39 21.04
N ALA A 707 7.02 -13.89 21.38
CA ALA A 707 7.74 -12.91 20.56
C ALA A 707 8.33 -13.53 19.27
N MET A 708 8.81 -14.77 19.35
CA MET A 708 9.41 -15.49 18.23
C MET A 708 8.38 -15.91 17.19
N HIS A 709 7.18 -16.31 17.60
CA HIS A 709 6.10 -16.59 16.65
C HIS A 709 5.60 -15.33 15.93
N LEU A 710 5.62 -14.15 16.58
CA LEU A 710 5.35 -12.88 15.89
C LEU A 710 6.43 -12.56 14.83
N THR A 711 7.69 -12.88 15.15
CA THR A 711 8.83 -12.77 14.22
C THR A 711 8.68 -13.72 13.04
N CYS A 712 8.36 -15.00 13.30
CA CYS A 712 8.19 -16.01 12.25
C CYS A 712 7.02 -15.65 11.33
N ALA A 713 5.89 -15.20 11.87
CA ALA A 713 4.77 -14.67 11.07
C ALA A 713 5.22 -13.51 10.17
N THR A 714 6.01 -12.56 10.71
CA THR A 714 6.59 -11.46 9.93
C THR A 714 7.44 -11.96 8.76
N LEU A 715 8.33 -12.92 9.02
CA LEU A 715 9.22 -13.47 7.98
C LEU A 715 8.49 -14.28 6.92
N MET A 716 7.44 -15.01 7.29
CA MET A 716 6.68 -15.83 6.35
C MET A 716 5.86 -14.97 5.39
N MET A 717 5.25 -13.88 5.89
CA MET A 717 4.41 -13.03 5.03
C MET A 717 5.21 -12.24 3.98
N THR A 718 6.51 -12.01 4.21
CA THR A 718 7.36 -11.14 3.39
C THR A 718 8.29 -11.89 2.42
N LYS A 719 8.16 -13.22 2.30
CA LYS A 719 8.88 -14.05 1.29
C LYS A 719 8.51 -13.64 -0.14
N GLU A 720 9.38 -13.84 -1.16
CA GLU A 720 9.10 -13.49 -2.58
C GLU A 720 8.06 -14.43 -3.14
N THR A 721 8.43 -15.69 -3.03
CA THR A 721 7.62 -16.83 -3.41
C THR A 721 6.87 -17.24 -2.18
N LEU A 722 5.58 -16.94 -2.17
CA LEU A 722 4.68 -17.35 -1.13
C LEU A 722 4.14 -18.73 -1.48
N THR A 723 4.73 -19.75 -0.87
CA THR A 723 4.25 -21.13 -1.00
C THR A 723 3.06 -21.38 -0.05
N SER A 724 2.26 -22.42 -0.32
CA SER A 724 1.24 -22.90 0.64
C SER A 724 1.82 -23.10 2.03
N ARG A 725 3.01 -23.70 2.11
CA ARG A 725 3.70 -23.94 3.39
C ARG A 725 3.98 -22.65 4.15
N TYR A 726 4.48 -21.61 3.48
CA TYR A 726 4.75 -20.32 4.13
C TYR A 726 3.46 -19.62 4.57
N ARG A 727 2.40 -19.71 3.75
CA ARG A 727 1.09 -19.14 4.06
C ARG A 727 0.48 -19.80 5.30
N GLU A 728 0.53 -21.14 5.39
CA GLU A 728 0.08 -21.88 6.57
C GLU A 728 0.96 -21.60 7.79
N GLN A 729 2.29 -21.56 7.63
CA GLN A 729 3.21 -21.22 8.71
C GLN A 729 2.95 -19.80 9.27
N PHE A 730 2.60 -18.84 8.41
CA PHE A 730 2.17 -17.50 8.84
C PHE A 730 0.95 -17.58 9.76
N ARG A 731 -0.12 -18.26 9.32
CA ARG A 731 -1.36 -18.42 10.10
C ARG A 731 -1.10 -19.16 11.42
N HIS A 732 -0.32 -20.24 11.38
CA HIS A 732 0.08 -21.01 12.56
C HIS A 732 0.83 -20.14 13.57
N SER A 733 1.87 -19.44 13.11
CA SER A 733 2.69 -18.59 13.98
C SER A 733 1.89 -17.43 14.56
N LEU A 734 1.00 -16.80 13.78
CA LEU A 734 0.11 -15.77 14.31
C LEU A 734 -0.85 -16.32 15.39
N GLY A 735 -1.39 -17.54 15.19
CA GLY A 735 -2.18 -18.25 16.19
C GLY A 735 -1.42 -18.49 17.49
N LYS A 736 -0.21 -19.05 17.40
CA LYS A 736 0.67 -19.28 18.55
C LYS A 736 1.06 -18.00 19.27
N HIS A 737 1.32 -16.92 18.54
CA HIS A 737 1.55 -15.61 19.14
C HIS A 737 0.33 -15.17 19.97
N ILE A 738 -0.89 -15.26 19.43
CA ILE A 738 -2.11 -14.83 20.12
C ILE A 738 -2.44 -15.72 21.33
N ASP A 739 -2.21 -17.02 21.23
CA ASP A 739 -2.35 -17.92 22.37
C ASP A 739 -1.32 -17.59 23.47
N GLY A 740 -0.07 -17.31 23.08
CA GLY A 740 0.93 -16.78 23.99
C GLY A 740 0.55 -15.43 24.63
N LEU A 741 -0.11 -14.52 23.90
CA LEU A 741 -0.66 -13.28 24.47
C LEU A 741 -1.74 -13.56 25.52
N LYS A 742 -2.60 -14.55 25.30
CA LYS A 742 -3.67 -14.92 26.24
C LYS A 742 -3.11 -15.37 27.58
N GLU A 743 -1.99 -16.09 27.54
CA GLU A 743 -1.30 -16.68 28.69
C GLU A 743 -0.36 -15.69 29.38
N CYS A 744 0.54 -15.06 28.62
CA CYS A 744 1.65 -14.29 29.16
C CYS A 744 1.31 -12.80 29.39
N PHE A 745 0.40 -12.26 28.57
CA PHE A 745 0.13 -10.82 28.49
C PHE A 745 -1.39 -10.52 28.60
N PRO A 746 -2.06 -10.98 29.67
CA PRO A 746 -3.50 -10.79 29.82
C PRO A 746 -3.86 -9.30 29.83
N GLY A 747 -4.87 -8.94 29.03
CA GLY A 747 -5.31 -7.56 28.85
C GLY A 747 -4.63 -6.80 27.68
N PHE A 748 -3.66 -7.40 26.99
CA PHE A 748 -3.13 -6.88 25.72
C PHE A 748 -3.95 -7.37 24.52
N GLU A 749 -5.13 -6.78 24.34
CA GLU A 749 -6.12 -7.24 23.34
C GLU A 749 -6.42 -6.12 22.34
N LEU A 750 -6.28 -6.41 21.05
CA LEU A 750 -6.46 -5.46 19.95
C LEU A 750 -7.32 -6.11 18.86
N PRO A 751 -8.32 -5.41 18.29
CA PRO A 751 -9.07 -5.92 17.13
C PRO A 751 -8.16 -6.28 15.96
N SER A 752 -7.02 -5.60 15.83
CA SER A 752 -5.99 -5.88 14.85
C SER A 752 -5.39 -7.29 14.93
N HIS A 753 -5.40 -7.95 16.09
CA HIS A 753 -4.94 -9.35 16.19
C HIS A 753 -5.83 -10.29 15.37
N HIS A 754 -7.15 -10.13 15.49
CA HIS A 754 -8.11 -10.86 14.65
C HIS A 754 -7.97 -10.47 13.18
N LEU A 755 -7.95 -9.16 12.88
CA LEU A 755 -7.91 -8.68 11.50
C LEU A 755 -6.62 -9.13 10.78
N ALA A 756 -5.50 -9.28 11.48
CA ALA A 756 -4.25 -9.78 10.90
C ALA A 756 -4.34 -11.20 10.34
N PHE A 757 -5.25 -12.05 10.84
CA PHE A 757 -5.48 -13.37 10.23
C PHE A 757 -5.98 -13.27 8.80
N HIS A 758 -6.72 -12.22 8.45
CA HIS A 758 -7.22 -12.03 7.10
C HIS A 758 -6.13 -11.66 6.09
N ILE A 759 -4.91 -11.30 6.52
CA ILE A 759 -3.74 -11.21 5.61
C ILE A 759 -3.55 -12.53 4.85
N TYR A 760 -3.81 -13.67 5.51
CA TYR A 760 -3.79 -14.99 4.88
C TYR A 760 -4.75 -15.08 3.70
N ASP A 761 -5.94 -14.45 3.75
CA ASP A 761 -6.92 -14.51 2.68
C ASP A 761 -6.48 -13.65 1.49
N PHE A 762 -5.91 -12.47 1.75
CA PHE A 762 -5.42 -11.56 0.71
C PHE A 762 -4.16 -12.07 0.01
N MET A 763 -3.35 -12.87 0.69
CA MET A 763 -2.23 -13.62 0.10
C MET A 763 -2.65 -14.55 -1.04
N ASP A 764 -3.83 -15.17 -0.95
CA ASP A 764 -4.37 -15.99 -2.04
C ASP A 764 -5.02 -15.14 -3.12
N ARG A 765 -5.77 -14.11 -2.72
CA ARG A 765 -6.54 -13.26 -3.64
C ARG A 765 -5.66 -12.40 -4.54
N PHE A 766 -4.63 -11.77 -3.98
CA PHE A 766 -3.77 -10.80 -4.68
C PHE A 766 -2.28 -11.18 -4.65
N SER A 767 -1.97 -12.45 -4.39
CA SER A 767 -0.59 -12.94 -4.29
C SER A 767 0.17 -12.23 -3.15
N ASN A 768 1.49 -12.11 -3.26
CA ASN A 768 2.40 -11.53 -2.28
C ASN A 768 1.89 -10.21 -1.66
N VAL A 769 2.12 -10.01 -0.37
CA VAL A 769 1.75 -8.77 0.37
C VAL A 769 2.29 -7.49 -0.27
N ARG A 770 3.41 -7.57 -1.02
CA ARG A 770 3.96 -6.45 -1.80
C ARG A 770 3.00 -5.92 -2.86
N ASN A 771 2.07 -6.75 -3.33
CA ASN A 771 1.10 -6.31 -4.32
C ASN A 771 0.08 -5.33 -3.74
N TRP A 772 -0.14 -5.38 -2.43
CA TRP A 772 -1.27 -4.71 -1.80
C TRP A 772 -0.94 -4.08 -0.44
N TRP A 773 0.32 -3.71 -0.20
CA TRP A 773 0.73 -2.92 0.97
C TRP A 773 0.71 -1.40 0.73
N CYS A 774 0.66 -0.62 1.82
CA CYS A 774 0.57 0.85 1.78
C CYS A 774 1.93 1.59 1.69
N PHE A 775 3.08 0.90 1.68
CA PHE A 775 4.39 1.56 1.55
C PHE A 775 4.48 2.53 0.35
N PRO A 776 4.00 2.17 -0.86
CA PRO A 776 4.01 3.09 -1.99
C PRO A 776 3.13 4.33 -1.77
N GLY A 777 1.99 4.18 -1.08
CA GLY A 777 1.10 5.30 -0.74
C GLY A 777 1.75 6.30 0.22
N GLU A 778 2.45 5.80 1.24
CA GLU A 778 3.23 6.65 2.17
C GLU A 778 4.42 7.34 1.47
N GLN A 779 5.11 6.63 0.57
CA GLN A 779 6.17 7.23 -0.25
C GLN A 779 5.63 8.33 -1.16
N LEU A 780 4.45 8.13 -1.76
CA LEU A 780 3.75 9.13 -2.55
C LEU A 780 3.45 10.38 -1.71
N ILE A 781 2.90 10.22 -0.50
CA ILE A 781 2.66 11.33 0.43
C ILE A 781 3.96 12.05 0.78
N GLY A 782 5.05 11.30 1.00
CA GLY A 782 6.38 11.85 1.22
C GLY A 782 6.86 12.74 0.06
N LYS A 783 6.64 12.29 -1.19
CA LYS A 783 6.93 13.09 -2.40
C LYS A 783 6.06 14.35 -2.47
N LEU A 784 4.76 14.25 -2.19
CA LEU A 784 3.84 15.39 -2.19
C LEU A 784 4.24 16.47 -1.17
N ARG A 785 4.69 16.08 0.03
CA ARG A 785 5.16 17.02 1.06
C ARG A 785 6.43 17.78 0.65
N ARG A 786 7.20 17.29 -0.33
CA ARG A 786 8.40 17.96 -0.85
C ARG A 786 8.08 18.96 -1.97
N ILE A 787 6.88 18.93 -2.54
CA ILE A 787 6.46 19.88 -3.58
C ILE A 787 6.31 21.27 -2.94
N PRO A 788 6.99 22.31 -3.46
CA PRO A 788 6.83 23.67 -2.96
C PRO A 788 5.37 24.15 -3.10
N ILE A 789 4.83 24.71 -2.03
CA ILE A 789 3.44 25.22 -1.99
C ILE A 789 3.40 26.70 -1.63
N ASN A 790 2.30 27.36 -1.96
CA ASN A 790 2.05 28.77 -1.62
C ASN A 790 1.43 28.97 -0.22
N HIS A 791 1.25 27.90 0.56
CA HIS A 791 0.61 27.87 1.88
C HIS A 791 -0.80 28.49 1.94
N LYS A 792 -1.49 28.61 0.80
CA LYS A 792 -2.87 29.13 0.69
C LYS A 792 -3.83 27.98 0.42
N ILE A 793 -4.67 27.68 1.41
CA ILE A 793 -5.68 26.61 1.33
C ILE A 793 -6.66 26.90 0.19
N GLY A 794 -7.00 25.85 -0.56
CA GLY A 794 -7.78 25.91 -1.79
C GLY A 794 -6.94 26.26 -3.03
N GLN A 795 -5.69 26.68 -2.87
CA GLN A 795 -4.76 26.95 -3.97
C GLN A 795 -3.59 25.96 -4.01
N PHE A 796 -3.08 25.54 -2.85
CA PHE A 796 -1.97 24.58 -2.84
C PHE A 796 -2.43 23.19 -3.29
N GLU A 797 -3.68 22.78 -3.07
CA GLU A 797 -4.20 21.48 -3.52
C GLU A 797 -4.14 21.36 -5.04
N LYS A 798 -4.52 22.43 -5.74
CA LYS A 798 -4.31 22.57 -7.19
C LYS A 798 -2.83 22.48 -7.55
N THR A 799 -1.98 23.17 -6.81
CA THR A 799 -0.53 23.16 -7.06
C THR A 799 0.05 21.75 -6.93
N LEU A 800 -0.35 21.00 -5.91
CA LEU A 800 0.07 19.61 -5.69
C LEU A 800 -0.39 18.71 -6.83
N LEU A 801 -1.69 18.78 -7.19
CA LEU A 801 -2.28 17.98 -8.26
C LEU A 801 -1.57 18.20 -9.60
N HIS A 802 -1.42 19.46 -10.01
CA HIS A 802 -0.80 19.81 -11.28
C HIS A 802 0.69 19.52 -11.29
N SER A 803 1.43 19.86 -10.22
CA SER A 803 2.88 19.64 -10.18
C SER A 803 3.23 18.15 -10.18
N PHE A 804 2.48 17.33 -9.45
CA PHE A 804 2.68 15.88 -9.45
C PHE A 804 2.41 15.26 -10.81
N ASN A 805 1.22 15.49 -11.40
CA ASN A 805 0.85 14.88 -12.67
C ASN A 805 1.72 15.40 -13.83
N LYS A 806 2.12 16.68 -13.82
CA LYS A 806 3.12 17.23 -14.76
C LYS A 806 4.48 16.53 -14.64
N GLY A 807 4.96 16.36 -13.41
CA GLY A 807 6.21 15.66 -13.14
C GLY A 807 6.15 14.19 -13.54
N SER A 808 5.02 13.53 -13.32
CA SER A 808 4.76 12.15 -13.76
C SER A 808 4.83 12.03 -15.28
N ALA A 809 4.08 12.85 -16.01
CA ALA A 809 4.09 12.87 -17.48
C ALA A 809 5.48 13.21 -18.05
N PHE A 810 6.20 14.15 -17.43
CA PHE A 810 7.55 14.51 -17.87
C PHE A 810 8.57 13.38 -17.62
N ARG A 811 8.45 12.67 -16.49
CA ARG A 811 9.27 11.48 -16.23
C ARG A 811 8.99 10.36 -17.23
N GLN A 812 7.72 10.09 -17.52
CA GLN A 812 7.36 9.14 -18.58
C GLN A 812 8.04 9.54 -19.89
N TRP A 813 7.93 10.80 -20.31
CA TRP A 813 8.54 11.26 -21.54
C TRP A 813 10.06 11.00 -21.58
N LEU A 814 10.77 11.21 -20.47
CA LEU A 814 12.21 10.92 -20.35
C LEU A 814 12.55 9.42 -20.39
N MET A 815 11.60 8.54 -20.03
CA MET A 815 11.78 7.08 -19.97
C MET A 815 11.55 6.36 -21.30
N ARG A 816 11.08 7.06 -22.34
CA ARG A 816 10.80 6.42 -23.64
C ARG A 816 12.09 5.99 -24.35
N ASP A 817 12.02 4.89 -25.10
CA ASP A 817 13.19 4.38 -25.84
C ASP A 817 13.66 5.34 -26.95
N ASP A 818 12.71 6.06 -27.55
CA ASP A 818 12.93 7.11 -28.55
C ASP A 818 13.44 8.44 -27.97
N CYS A 819 13.58 8.53 -26.64
CA CYS A 819 14.22 9.68 -25.99
C CYS A 819 15.71 9.73 -26.35
N PRO A 820 16.24 10.85 -26.88
CA PRO A 820 17.65 10.98 -27.22
C PRO A 820 18.61 10.56 -26.08
N GLU A 821 19.67 9.82 -26.38
CA GLU A 821 20.64 9.29 -25.39
C GLU A 821 21.20 10.37 -24.44
N LEU A 822 21.41 11.58 -24.94
CA LEU A 822 21.86 12.71 -24.14
C LEU A 822 20.88 13.06 -23.00
N LEU A 823 19.57 12.91 -23.24
CA LEU A 823 18.51 13.18 -22.26
C LEU A 823 18.31 12.01 -21.28
N LYS A 824 18.60 10.77 -21.68
CA LYS A 824 18.66 9.63 -20.74
C LYS A 824 19.72 9.87 -19.65
N SER A 825 20.81 10.58 -19.97
CA SER A 825 21.79 11.01 -18.96
C SER A 825 21.23 12.06 -18.00
N VAL A 826 20.39 12.98 -18.48
CA VAL A 826 19.71 13.97 -17.61
C VAL A 826 18.64 13.30 -16.74
N ALA A 827 17.93 12.28 -17.24
CA ALA A 827 17.01 11.48 -16.46
C ALA A 827 17.70 10.82 -15.24
N ARG A 828 18.91 10.28 -15.44
CA ARG A 828 19.73 9.74 -14.34
C ARG A 828 20.14 10.79 -13.31
N LEU A 829 20.47 12.01 -13.76
CA LEU A 829 20.77 13.13 -12.85
C LEU A 829 19.54 13.56 -12.05
N LEU A 830 18.37 13.60 -12.70
CA LEU A 830 17.09 13.87 -12.04
C LEU A 830 16.77 12.80 -11.00
N ASP A 831 17.01 11.54 -11.34
CA ASP A 831 16.78 10.46 -10.42
C ASP A 831 17.72 10.54 -9.20
N LYS A 832 19.00 10.89 -9.41
CA LYS A 832 19.96 11.11 -8.30
C LYS A 832 19.54 12.29 -7.42
N ALA A 833 19.11 13.41 -8.00
CA ALA A 833 18.78 14.64 -7.28
C ALA A 833 17.44 14.58 -6.51
N PHE A 834 16.42 13.88 -7.05
CA PHE A 834 15.05 13.98 -6.54
C PHE A 834 14.44 12.68 -6.00
N THR A 835 15.14 11.55 -6.13
CA THR A 835 14.62 10.22 -5.78
C THR A 835 15.40 9.54 -4.65
N THR A 836 16.41 10.20 -4.08
CA THR A 836 17.18 9.74 -2.92
C THR A 836 16.33 9.64 -1.64
N SER A 837 16.69 8.62 -0.84
CA SER A 837 15.98 8.05 0.30
C SER A 837 15.81 9.04 1.48
N PRO A 838 14.95 8.75 2.48
CA PRO A 838 14.59 9.67 3.57
C PRO A 838 15.64 9.87 4.69
N ASP A 839 16.87 9.40 4.54
CA ASP A 839 17.90 9.44 5.60
C ASP A 839 19.06 10.34 5.18
N GLY A 840 19.38 11.32 6.02
CA GLY A 840 20.61 12.11 5.93
C GLY A 840 20.36 13.60 6.10
N LEU A 841 21.05 14.20 7.06
CA LEU A 841 21.22 15.65 7.14
C LEU A 841 21.90 16.11 5.85
N ASP A 842 21.25 16.97 5.09
CA ASP A 842 21.90 17.73 4.03
C ASP A 842 22.94 18.65 4.68
N THR A 843 24.21 18.25 4.61
CA THR A 843 25.32 19.19 4.54
C THR A 843 25.87 19.10 3.13
N GLU A 844 25.82 20.23 2.41
CA GLU A 844 26.35 20.46 1.06
C GLU A 844 27.89 20.27 0.95
N ALA A 845 28.52 19.51 1.85
CA ALA A 845 29.97 19.41 2.00
C ALA A 845 30.59 18.09 1.50
N ASP A 846 29.80 17.09 1.10
CA ASP A 846 30.35 15.80 0.60
C ASP A 846 30.23 15.62 -0.93
N ASP A 847 29.67 16.60 -1.65
CA ASP A 847 29.25 16.44 -3.06
C ASP A 847 30.28 16.90 -4.12
N GLU A 848 31.51 17.26 -3.74
CA GLU A 848 32.58 17.58 -4.71
C GLU A 848 33.41 16.37 -5.18
N SER A 849 33.11 15.13 -4.75
CA SER A 849 33.89 13.94 -5.18
C SER A 849 33.27 13.05 -6.25
N ASP A 850 32.04 13.34 -6.69
CA ASP A 850 31.30 12.49 -7.64
C ASP A 850 31.14 13.13 -9.04
N GLY A 851 31.92 14.19 -9.28
CA GLY A 851 31.98 14.96 -10.53
C GLY A 851 32.90 14.39 -11.60
N GLU A 852 33.22 13.09 -11.58
CA GLU A 852 33.92 12.41 -12.67
C GLU A 852 33.26 11.05 -12.90
N ARG A 853 32.49 10.92 -13.99
CA ARG A 853 32.40 9.63 -14.69
C ARG A 853 33.73 9.41 -15.42
N ASP A 854 34.80 9.26 -14.65
CA ASP A 854 36.03 8.67 -15.13
C ASP A 854 36.04 7.23 -14.67
N ASP A 855 35.80 6.38 -15.66
CA ASP A 855 36.03 4.95 -15.68
C ASP A 855 35.41 4.09 -14.57
N ILE A 856 35.18 2.85 -14.97
CA ILE A 856 35.12 1.72 -14.06
C ILE A 856 36.22 1.95 -13.01
N GLY A 857 35.88 1.90 -11.71
CA GLY A 857 36.86 1.82 -10.62
C GLY A 857 37.63 0.50 -10.68
N GLN A 858 38.26 0.24 -11.81
CA GLN A 858 39.29 -0.73 -12.11
C GLN A 858 40.51 -0.25 -11.34
N ARG A 859 40.63 -0.69 -10.10
CA ARG A 859 41.96 -1.16 -9.73
C ARG A 859 42.17 -2.42 -10.55
N ASP A 860 42.81 -2.25 -11.70
CA ASP A 860 43.42 -3.36 -12.39
C ASP A 860 44.47 -3.90 -11.43
N ILE A 861 44.09 -4.92 -10.65
CA ILE A 861 45.03 -5.67 -9.83
C ILE A 861 45.79 -6.60 -10.80
N SER A 862 46.48 -6.01 -11.77
CA SER A 862 47.33 -6.71 -12.73
C SER A 862 48.68 -7.10 -12.12
N ASN A 863 48.95 -6.69 -10.88
CA ASN A 863 50.16 -7.02 -10.12
C ASN A 863 49.87 -7.68 -8.75
N VAL A 864 48.86 -8.55 -8.65
CA VAL A 864 48.94 -9.60 -7.61
C VAL A 864 49.75 -10.74 -8.21
N THR A 865 51.06 -10.66 -7.98
CA THR A 865 52.00 -11.73 -8.26
C THR A 865 51.55 -13.01 -7.56
N ALA A 866 51.88 -14.14 -8.17
CA ALA A 866 51.57 -15.51 -7.75
C ALA A 866 52.00 -15.89 -6.30
N GLU A 867 52.55 -14.96 -5.53
CA GLU A 867 53.03 -15.15 -4.16
C GLU A 867 51.96 -14.84 -3.07
N MET A 868 50.88 -14.10 -3.37
CA MET A 868 49.87 -13.74 -2.36
C MET A 868 48.64 -14.66 -2.30
N ILE A 869 48.51 -15.65 -3.19
CA ILE A 869 47.43 -16.66 -3.13
C ILE A 869 47.99 -18.05 -3.53
N PRO A 870 48.57 -18.82 -2.60
CA PRO A 870 49.12 -20.15 -2.88
C PRO A 870 48.06 -21.19 -3.31
N GLU A 871 46.77 -20.91 -3.11
CA GLU A 871 45.67 -21.87 -3.27
C GLU A 871 44.86 -21.69 -4.56
N LEU A 872 45.00 -20.54 -5.26
CA LEU A 872 44.34 -20.25 -6.56
C LEU A 872 45.28 -20.41 -7.76
N VAL A 873 46.34 -21.21 -7.59
CA VAL A 873 47.38 -21.48 -8.60
C VAL A 873 46.75 -22.15 -9.82
N SER A 874 46.35 -21.35 -10.82
CA SER A 874 46.34 -21.68 -12.26
C SER A 874 45.50 -20.76 -13.16
N ILE A 875 44.86 -19.68 -12.66
CA ILE A 875 43.99 -18.87 -13.55
C ILE A 875 44.76 -17.67 -14.14
N SER A 876 45.56 -17.92 -15.20
CA SER A 876 46.13 -16.85 -16.01
C SER A 876 45.00 -16.12 -16.77
N GLY A 877 44.84 -14.82 -16.55
CA GLY A 877 43.84 -13.98 -17.23
C GLY A 877 42.55 -13.67 -16.44
N ALA A 878 42.50 -13.96 -15.13
CA ALA A 878 41.39 -13.56 -14.28
C ALA A 878 41.47 -12.10 -13.84
N ARG A 879 40.35 -11.36 -13.94
CA ARG A 879 40.19 -9.99 -13.45
C ARG A 879 39.64 -10.00 -12.03
N PHE A 880 40.33 -9.40 -11.07
CA PHE A 880 39.84 -9.29 -9.69
C PHE A 880 39.04 -8.02 -9.46
N LEU A 881 37.90 -8.15 -8.77
CA LEU A 881 36.95 -7.08 -8.52
C LEU A 881 36.82 -6.84 -7.01
N SER A 882 36.67 -5.58 -6.61
CA SER A 882 36.41 -5.22 -5.20
C SER A 882 34.94 -5.38 -4.82
N ARG A 883 34.05 -5.29 -5.82
CA ARG A 883 32.59 -5.41 -5.67
C ARG A 883 31.94 -5.88 -6.96
N ILE A 884 30.81 -6.55 -6.85
CA ILE A 884 29.92 -6.90 -7.97
C ILE A 884 28.46 -6.66 -7.59
N GLU A 885 27.61 -6.44 -8.58
CA GLU A 885 26.17 -6.35 -8.34
C GLU A 885 25.65 -7.66 -7.72
N ALA A 886 24.79 -7.52 -6.72
CA ALA A 886 24.05 -8.62 -6.12
C ALA A 886 22.55 -8.40 -6.37
N PRO A 887 21.70 -9.43 -6.22
CA PRO A 887 20.25 -9.23 -6.21
C PRO A 887 19.81 -8.10 -5.26
N ARG A 888 20.62 -7.84 -4.22
CA ARG A 888 20.47 -6.75 -3.25
C ARG A 888 21.77 -6.06 -2.91
N GLY A 889 21.84 -4.76 -3.19
CA GLY A 889 23.06 -3.99 -2.99
C GLY A 889 24.17 -4.52 -3.88
N PHE A 890 25.26 -4.98 -3.26
CA PHE A 890 26.41 -5.53 -3.96
C PHE A 890 27.05 -6.60 -3.07
N TYR A 891 27.77 -7.54 -3.68
CA TYR A 891 28.75 -8.36 -2.97
C TYR A 891 30.09 -7.61 -2.95
N THR A 892 30.84 -7.74 -1.85
CA THR A 892 32.09 -7.01 -1.67
C THR A 892 33.14 -7.85 -0.96
N ILE A 893 34.39 -7.42 -1.01
CA ILE A 893 35.50 -8.01 -0.25
C ILE A 893 35.72 -7.29 1.10
N PRO A 894 36.44 -7.89 2.06
CA PRO A 894 36.61 -7.36 3.42
C PRO A 894 37.25 -5.97 3.48
N SER A 895 38.14 -5.67 2.54
CA SER A 895 38.91 -4.43 2.46
C SER A 895 38.16 -3.29 1.75
N ALA A 896 36.99 -3.56 1.17
CA ALA A 896 36.20 -2.58 0.43
C ALA A 896 35.12 -1.94 1.32
N GLN A 897 34.63 -0.76 0.91
CA GLN A 897 33.55 -0.08 1.61
C GLN A 897 32.29 -0.95 1.65
N GLY A 898 31.62 -0.97 2.80
CA GLY A 898 30.45 -1.82 3.03
C GLY A 898 30.79 -3.28 3.35
N ALA A 899 31.87 -3.54 4.10
CA ALA A 899 32.35 -4.88 4.46
C ALA A 899 31.27 -5.86 5.00
N GLY A 900 30.16 -5.38 5.54
CA GLY A 900 28.99 -6.22 5.88
C GLY A 900 28.44 -7.02 4.69
N ASN A 901 28.57 -6.49 3.47
CA ASN A 901 28.19 -7.16 2.22
C ASN A 901 29.12 -8.33 1.82
N SER A 902 30.23 -8.54 2.54
CA SER A 902 31.11 -9.69 2.34
C SER A 902 30.58 -10.95 3.03
N TYR A 903 29.67 -10.82 3.99
CA TYR A 903 29.08 -11.95 4.70
C TYR A 903 27.85 -12.48 3.95
N VAL A 904 27.88 -13.76 3.59
CA VAL A 904 26.87 -14.41 2.73
C VAL A 904 26.46 -15.77 3.26
N THR A 905 25.25 -16.17 2.89
CA THR A 905 24.76 -17.55 2.98
C THR A 905 24.77 -18.18 1.59
N PHE A 906 25.20 -19.43 1.47
CA PHE A 906 25.26 -20.15 0.20
C PHE A 906 24.99 -21.64 0.36
N TYR A 907 24.60 -22.28 -0.75
CA TYR A 907 24.43 -23.73 -0.83
C TYR A 907 25.75 -24.38 -1.23
N PRO A 908 26.32 -25.28 -0.40
CA PRO A 908 27.50 -26.06 -0.78
C PRO A 908 27.26 -26.78 -2.11
N ASP A 909 28.21 -26.71 -3.03
CA ASP A 909 28.15 -27.33 -4.36
C ASP A 909 26.89 -26.97 -5.19
N GLY A 910 26.21 -25.88 -4.83
CA GLY A 910 24.95 -25.45 -5.44
C GLY A 910 23.72 -26.29 -5.07
N ASP A 911 23.85 -27.26 -4.16
CA ASP A 911 22.76 -28.14 -3.77
C ASP A 911 21.74 -27.45 -2.85
N ARG A 912 20.60 -27.07 -3.43
CA ARG A 912 19.49 -26.41 -2.74
C ARG A 912 18.74 -27.32 -1.77
N SER A 913 18.97 -28.64 -1.79
CA SER A 913 18.39 -29.58 -0.82
C SER A 913 19.13 -29.56 0.52
N CYS A 914 20.38 -29.08 0.54
CA CYS A 914 21.21 -28.99 1.73
C CYS A 914 20.91 -27.73 2.57
N GLU A 915 21.25 -27.79 3.87
CA GLU A 915 21.26 -26.60 4.74
C GLU A 915 22.26 -25.58 4.19
N TRP A 916 21.87 -24.30 4.14
CA TRP A 916 22.80 -23.25 3.75
C TRP A 916 23.96 -23.15 4.76
N VAL A 917 25.14 -22.77 4.26
CA VAL A 917 26.32 -22.47 5.08
C VAL A 917 26.63 -20.97 5.02
N ALA A 918 27.21 -20.46 6.09
CA ALA A 918 27.67 -19.07 6.16
C ALA A 918 29.12 -18.97 5.74
N GLY A 919 29.49 -17.87 5.09
CA GLY A 919 30.89 -17.60 4.75
C GLY A 919 31.15 -16.11 4.54
N ARG A 920 32.42 -15.81 4.34
CA ARG A 920 32.88 -14.47 3.99
C ARG A 920 33.57 -14.49 2.63
N ILE A 921 33.15 -13.63 1.72
CA ILE A 921 33.81 -13.41 0.44
C ILE A 921 35.16 -12.75 0.72
N HIS A 922 36.24 -13.34 0.21
CA HIS A 922 37.60 -12.81 0.29
C HIS A 922 38.08 -12.22 -1.03
N TYR A 923 37.74 -12.89 -2.15
CA TYR A 923 38.09 -12.43 -3.49
C TYR A 923 36.89 -12.60 -4.43
N ILE A 924 36.77 -11.68 -5.38
CA ILE A 924 35.82 -11.77 -6.48
C ILE A 924 36.66 -11.75 -7.75
N SER A 925 36.47 -12.74 -8.62
CA SER A 925 37.21 -12.87 -9.86
C SER A 925 36.29 -13.10 -11.04
N GLU A 926 36.64 -12.56 -12.19
CA GLU A 926 35.95 -12.75 -13.46
C GLU A 926 36.92 -13.37 -14.47
N HIS A 927 36.52 -14.48 -15.06
CA HIS A 927 37.33 -15.22 -16.03
C HIS A 927 36.41 -15.75 -17.14
N ASN A 928 36.73 -15.46 -18.41
CA ASN A 928 35.92 -15.83 -19.58
C ASN A 928 34.43 -15.43 -19.49
N GLY A 929 34.13 -14.25 -18.95
CA GLY A 929 32.77 -13.75 -18.77
C GLY A 929 31.96 -14.43 -17.65
N LYS A 930 32.60 -15.31 -16.87
CA LYS A 930 31.99 -15.92 -15.67
C LYS A 930 32.60 -15.34 -14.41
N THR A 931 31.74 -14.97 -13.47
CA THR A 931 32.14 -14.42 -12.17
C THR A 931 32.12 -15.52 -11.10
N GLN A 932 33.21 -15.64 -10.34
CA GLN A 932 33.38 -16.58 -9.23
C GLN A 932 33.76 -15.85 -7.94
N LEU A 933 33.24 -16.36 -6.82
CA LEU A 933 33.47 -15.84 -5.48
C LEU A 933 34.36 -16.83 -4.71
N ALA A 934 35.52 -16.36 -4.23
CA ALA A 934 36.34 -17.13 -3.31
C ALA A 934 35.91 -16.83 -1.87
N ILE A 935 35.30 -17.81 -1.21
CA ILE A 935 34.66 -17.67 0.11
C ILE A 935 35.41 -18.52 1.13
N ARG A 936 35.65 -17.97 2.32
CA ARG A 936 36.01 -18.78 3.49
C ARG A 936 34.76 -19.13 4.27
N ARG A 937 34.51 -20.43 4.42
CA ARG A 937 33.34 -20.96 5.14
C ARG A 937 33.48 -20.73 6.65
N SER A 938 32.37 -20.43 7.32
CA SER A 938 32.31 -20.35 8.79
C SER A 938 32.43 -21.76 9.36
N ILE A 939 33.27 -21.95 10.37
CA ILE A 939 33.47 -23.27 10.99
C ILE A 939 32.27 -23.58 11.88
N THR A 940 31.71 -24.79 11.77
CA THR A 940 30.65 -25.26 12.67
C THR A 940 31.20 -25.52 14.06
N LEU A 941 30.41 -25.22 15.11
CA LEU A 941 30.77 -25.60 16.47
C LEU A 941 30.86 -27.14 16.62
N PRO A 942 31.60 -27.65 17.62
CA PRO A 942 31.78 -29.10 17.82
C PRO A 942 30.46 -29.88 17.88
N HIS A 943 30.46 -31.10 17.35
CA HIS A 943 29.29 -31.97 17.36
C HIS A 943 28.78 -32.24 18.79
N GLY A 944 27.51 -31.93 19.05
CA GLY A 944 26.83 -32.16 20.33
C GLY A 944 26.61 -30.91 21.19
N SER A 945 27.19 -29.76 20.83
CA SER A 945 26.86 -28.49 21.48
C SER A 945 25.43 -28.05 21.13
N PRO A 946 24.55 -27.76 22.11
CA PRO A 946 23.22 -27.23 21.82
C PRO A 946 23.35 -25.87 21.11
N ASP A 947 22.55 -25.67 20.05
CA ASP A 947 22.46 -24.38 19.35
C ASP A 947 21.15 -23.68 19.71
N PRO A 948 21.14 -22.79 20.71
CA PRO A 948 19.94 -22.10 21.16
C PRO A 948 19.31 -21.23 20.08
N PHE A 949 20.08 -20.78 19.09
CA PHE A 949 19.58 -19.92 18.01
C PHE A 949 18.88 -20.73 16.89
N LYS A 950 19.06 -22.06 16.85
CA LYS A 950 18.33 -22.95 15.93
C LYS A 950 16.91 -23.32 16.38
N ALA A 951 16.48 -22.90 17.56
CA ALA A 951 15.18 -23.30 18.15
C ALA A 951 13.97 -23.06 17.24
N TYR A 952 13.98 -21.99 16.43
CA TYR A 952 12.89 -21.61 15.51
C TYR A 952 13.28 -21.76 14.04
N TRP A 953 14.28 -22.59 13.74
CA TRP A 953 14.75 -22.81 12.37
C TRP A 953 13.63 -23.37 11.47
N ALA A 954 12.87 -24.33 11.99
CA ALA A 954 11.76 -24.95 11.28
C ALA A 954 10.61 -23.97 10.99
N ASP A 955 10.37 -23.02 11.90
CA ASP A 955 9.38 -21.95 11.75
C ASP A 955 9.83 -20.82 10.81
N GLY A 956 11.09 -20.85 10.38
CA GLY A 956 11.66 -19.99 9.34
C GLY A 956 12.57 -18.87 9.84
N PHE A 957 12.81 -18.76 11.16
CA PHE A 957 13.86 -17.91 11.71
C PHE A 957 15.19 -18.67 11.69
N GLN A 958 15.91 -18.56 10.57
CA GLN A 958 17.12 -19.35 10.32
C GLN A 958 18.36 -18.65 10.87
N ALA A 959 18.60 -18.83 12.17
CA ALA A 959 19.82 -18.43 12.85
C ALA A 959 20.56 -19.65 13.42
N LYS A 960 21.88 -19.55 13.54
CA LYS A 960 22.72 -20.60 14.14
C LYS A 960 24.02 -20.04 14.70
N LEU A 961 24.65 -20.79 15.60
CA LEU A 961 25.99 -20.52 16.10
C LEU A 961 27.05 -21.13 15.18
N VAL A 962 28.13 -20.36 14.98
CA VAL A 962 29.34 -20.76 14.25
C VAL A 962 30.58 -20.25 15.02
N SER A 963 31.76 -20.72 14.66
CA SER A 963 33.01 -20.19 15.22
C SER A 963 33.24 -18.72 14.83
N THR A 964 33.95 -17.99 15.69
CA THR A 964 34.56 -16.70 15.38
C THR A 964 35.53 -16.82 14.19
N GLU A 965 36.17 -17.98 14.04
CA GLU A 965 37.13 -18.28 12.98
C GLU A 965 36.47 -18.83 11.70
N PHE A 966 37.15 -18.60 10.57
CA PHE A 966 36.78 -19.15 9.26
C PHE A 966 37.71 -20.31 8.89
N SER A 967 37.23 -21.22 8.03
CA SER A 967 38.06 -22.26 7.43
C SER A 967 39.31 -21.67 6.79
N ALA A 968 40.44 -22.36 6.93
CA ALA A 968 41.68 -21.99 6.25
C ALA A 968 41.54 -22.08 4.72
N GLN A 969 40.74 -23.03 4.24
CA GLN A 969 40.54 -23.30 2.82
C GLN A 969 39.58 -22.29 2.17
N LEU A 970 39.94 -21.84 0.97
CA LEU A 970 39.06 -21.07 0.10
C LEU A 970 38.19 -22.00 -0.75
N GLU A 971 36.89 -21.71 -0.77
CA GLU A 971 35.92 -22.39 -1.62
C GLU A 971 35.53 -21.47 -2.78
N LEU A 972 35.57 -22.01 -4.00
CA LEU A 972 35.08 -21.31 -5.18
C LEU A 972 33.57 -21.54 -5.31
N VAL A 973 32.82 -20.44 -5.24
CA VAL A 973 31.35 -20.44 -5.22
C VAL A 973 30.83 -19.62 -6.40
N GLU A 974 29.91 -20.19 -7.17
CA GLU A 974 29.21 -19.46 -8.23
C GLU A 974 28.16 -18.51 -7.63
N ILE A 975 27.92 -17.37 -8.30
CA ILE A 975 26.89 -16.41 -7.85
C ILE A 975 25.52 -17.08 -7.68
N GLY A 976 25.17 -18.03 -8.55
CA GLY A 976 23.88 -18.75 -8.49
C GLY A 976 23.72 -19.65 -7.26
N TRP A 977 24.81 -19.97 -6.55
CA TRP A 977 24.80 -20.77 -5.32
C TRP A 977 24.60 -19.90 -4.08
N ILE A 978 24.84 -18.59 -4.19
CA ILE A 978 24.60 -17.63 -3.11
C ILE A 978 23.09 -17.51 -2.89
N ARG A 979 22.69 -17.75 -1.64
CA ARG A 979 21.30 -17.60 -1.21
C ARG A 979 21.00 -16.15 -0.84
N GLY A 980 21.92 -15.49 -0.15
CA GLY A 980 21.73 -14.12 0.33
C GLY A 980 22.91 -13.60 1.14
N HIS A 981 22.69 -12.47 1.80
CA HIS A 981 23.61 -11.94 2.80
C HIS A 981 23.30 -12.54 4.18
N SER A 982 24.24 -12.42 5.11
CA SER A 982 24.03 -12.84 6.50
C SER A 982 24.31 -11.72 7.50
N ALA A 983 23.52 -11.62 8.56
CA ALA A 983 23.88 -10.86 9.75
C ALA A 983 24.84 -11.68 10.60
N ARG A 984 25.80 -11.00 11.25
CA ARG A 984 26.79 -11.64 12.13
C ARG A 984 26.86 -10.91 13.47
N TRP A 985 26.75 -11.63 14.58
CA TRP A 985 26.85 -11.09 15.94
C TRP A 985 27.83 -11.88 16.80
N ASP A 986 28.92 -11.24 17.21
CA ASP A 986 29.82 -11.79 18.21
C ASP A 986 29.23 -11.58 19.60
N LEU A 987 28.96 -12.66 20.33
CA LEU A 987 28.39 -12.62 21.67
C LEU A 987 29.45 -12.42 22.77
N GLY A 988 30.74 -12.41 22.41
CA GLY A 988 31.85 -12.29 23.36
C GLY A 988 32.08 -13.52 24.24
N ALA A 989 31.47 -14.66 23.89
CA ALA A 989 31.54 -15.91 24.63
C ALA A 989 32.18 -17.03 23.79
N GLU A 990 33.13 -17.78 24.38
CA GLU A 990 33.73 -19.04 23.90
C GLU A 990 33.86 -19.21 22.36
N ASN A 991 34.46 -18.25 21.67
CA ASN A 991 34.69 -18.29 20.22
C ASN A 991 33.41 -18.56 19.38
N ALA A 992 32.23 -18.15 19.85
CA ALA A 992 30.96 -18.36 19.17
C ALA A 992 30.35 -17.06 18.62
N VAL A 993 29.83 -17.15 17.40
CA VAL A 993 29.18 -16.06 16.67
C VAL A 993 27.82 -16.53 16.18
N VAL A 994 26.80 -15.70 16.35
CA VAL A 994 25.49 -15.94 15.75
C VAL A 994 25.51 -15.45 14.31
N VAL A 995 25.03 -16.31 13.41
CA VAL A 995 24.77 -15.94 12.02
C VAL A 995 23.29 -16.11 11.71
N LEU A 996 22.69 -15.07 11.12
CA LEU A 996 21.30 -15.04 10.68
C LEU A 996 21.25 -14.88 9.16
N ASP A 997 20.48 -15.73 8.48
CA ASP A 997 20.19 -15.56 7.05
C ASP A 997 19.37 -14.28 6.83
N ILE A 998 19.92 -13.33 6.08
CA ILE A 998 19.21 -12.13 5.64
C ILE A 998 18.99 -12.21 4.13
N SER A 999 18.19 -13.19 3.72
CA SER A 999 17.58 -13.22 2.41
C SER A 999 16.37 -12.29 2.39
N LYS A 1000 16.57 -10.98 2.31
CA LYS A 1000 15.52 -10.07 1.77
C LYS A 1000 15.81 -10.23 0.25
N VAL A 1001 15.05 -10.85 -0.66
CA VAL A 1001 13.71 -10.75 -1.30
C VAL A 1001 13.42 -9.52 -2.20
N SER A 1002 14.33 -9.15 -3.11
CA SER A 1002 14.34 -8.02 -4.09
C SER A 1002 13.69 -6.64 -3.74
N HIS A 1003 14.50 -5.56 -3.81
CA HIS A 1003 14.07 -4.21 -4.21
C HIS A 1003 15.07 -3.79 -5.29
N ARG A 1004 14.77 -4.05 -6.56
CA ARG A 1004 15.60 -3.51 -7.65
C ARG A 1004 15.17 -2.06 -7.90
N ARG A 1005 15.87 -1.11 -7.29
CA ARG A 1005 15.95 0.28 -7.77
C ARG A 1005 16.98 0.32 -8.90
N GLY A 1006 16.53 0.16 -10.12
CA GLY A 1006 17.39 0.18 -11.31
C GLY A 1006 16.53 0.15 -12.56
N PHE A 1007 15.83 1.25 -12.82
CA PHE A 1007 14.89 1.40 -13.93
C PHE A 1007 15.58 1.63 -15.29
N SER A 1008 16.88 1.95 -15.28
CA SER A 1008 17.58 2.51 -16.44
C SER A 1008 18.16 1.48 -17.44
N GLU A 1009 18.27 0.19 -17.12
CA GLU A 1009 19.00 -0.77 -17.97
C GLU A 1009 18.16 -1.93 -18.54
N ARG A 1010 16.86 -2.01 -18.23
CA ARG A 1010 16.07 -3.23 -18.50
C ARG A 1010 14.98 -3.17 -19.56
N PHE A 1011 14.73 -2.04 -20.20
CA PHE A 1011 13.73 -2.00 -21.26
C PHE A 1011 14.15 -2.81 -22.50
N SER A 1012 15.46 -3.01 -22.73
CA SER A 1012 15.93 -3.74 -23.91
C SER A 1012 16.06 -5.27 -23.75
N SER A 1013 16.30 -5.82 -22.55
CA SER A 1013 16.76 -7.22 -22.42
C SER A 1013 15.70 -8.25 -22.01
N ARG A 1014 14.45 -7.84 -21.72
CA ARG A 1014 13.39 -8.75 -21.21
C ARG A 1014 12.21 -8.97 -22.16
N LEU A 1015 12.33 -8.49 -23.40
CA LEU A 1015 11.39 -8.77 -24.49
C LEU A 1015 11.95 -9.80 -25.49
N GLN A 1016 13.18 -10.28 -25.28
CA GLN A 1016 13.83 -11.29 -26.13
C GLN A 1016 14.04 -12.66 -25.47
N ASP A 1017 13.67 -12.82 -24.18
CA ASP A 1017 13.75 -14.10 -23.45
C ASP A 1017 12.36 -14.68 -23.17
#